data_AF-A0A7K9HQP0-F1
#
_entry.id   AF-A0A7K9HQP0-F1
#
_cell.length_a   1.000
_cell.length_b   1.000
_cell.length_c   1.000
_cell.angle_alpha   90.00
_cell.angle_beta   90.00
_cell.angle_gamma   90.00
#
_symmetry.space_group_name_H-M   'P 1'
#
loop_
_entity.id
_entity.type
_entity.pdbx_description
1 polymer ?
#
loop_
_entity_poly.entity_id
_entity_poly.type
_entity_poly.pdbx_seq_one_letter_code
_entity_poly.pdbx_strand_id
1 'polypeptide(L)'
;MQNGAVRVYPLPDEELSVNTLKEYWYFNVHDNDNGQIQRICCSYDDKFLLTCGGDGNIFAFDILTPDDVHKELKAKIPSPRSGLEEEKAAEDIEDSNAYNIEELKQKKEQERIMKAAEEKKAKKREELTALRHEFLLLQKKNEELPKHMQLHREEYEMDHRIFEELSRQTAQRIQLVQKELAWEHEKHLIGLQKLRKQFQDSVEFDTVVVDAIQSNHQISTYRLLAMPEKCYQDKEAWKGAEEREITPETRRVEIFEEEEKAEKLKTPELQKPTTHYIERKHEQIKSSAEKSEKVKAKIMKRKAEWAELYKSKPSDDYENPKDVEDIRAAQENTGCYNLKTATNYRVPEHKQMNIEKKMMQLTSLEMLIHKTKVDMNEEIMSLRDLKVSVIDEVKCLVQELKSIQEALDLSERLPLPQIPHLHPEEIPEKKFECDSVILMKFKKKQEAKAKLQENLEESPSSQAPTMQKADSTAQDAGAQPLKTSSSQVTEQQKVFEIEKAEPTEMELEILKKEKIKNLYLQETLIKKINALVINFDAELRFLRHKKLKLDVQMKTADLRYITCYEELLILRKLEKHENLLQEHLNTLIHEQEAMQVKLKSYLAQMEARKCEIVKLQECEKALYASFQTSLGENNEFAQFLTKVLKKKIKCTEEEGGTESDEEEENKEENDEESSMRSKEESSESEDEAFDDSVCPKNCSEALFQNTMQLRWRLLDIKKALAQEKKVAANLRKKYNALARKAKGVETNLETANRELETFQWEKQQKMNELHVVVPLKLHQVEYLVNGQMPSDFSQALVFSKQSLEYLQKRVVDLGNEKRMQREIYKAAQKQHKQLIQDKREMKIKIQKLEEKCNDLMMKKFGRLVDFEAVQAHTVHIGMEKLKVQIMEKEYEHSQELQKWKERILDLQQQVRKLTNENTSKLQQLDRFYLQKQELETKLASLKDDLGVELQGIRSTDIKEKARLESRLKHMAHDTALLREEINLLRRKDGCLRNLTLLSREDEHLFLHPSSLKDSEAPAGSFPVL
;
A
#
# COMPACT_ATOMS: atom_id res chain seq x y z
N MET A 1 -102.74 11.71 113.40
CA MET A 1 -102.71 11.78 111.92
C MET A 1 -103.76 10.81 111.43
N GLN A 2 -104.81 11.23 110.71
CA GLN A 2 -105.96 10.35 110.43
C GLN A 2 -105.76 9.40 109.25
N ASN A 3 -104.84 9.71 108.32
CA ASN A 3 -104.72 9.07 107.00
C ASN A 3 -103.47 8.17 106.90
N GLY A 4 -103.27 7.21 107.81
CA GLY A 4 -102.18 6.21 107.78
C GLY A 4 -100.71 6.69 107.87
N ALA A 5 -100.46 7.98 107.64
CA ALA A 5 -99.16 8.47 107.18
C ALA A 5 -98.38 9.33 108.18
N VAL A 6 -97.07 9.16 108.15
CA VAL A 6 -96.06 9.89 108.93
C VAL A 6 -95.56 11.10 108.15
N ARG A 7 -95.27 12.20 108.84
CA ARG A 7 -94.48 13.33 108.32
C ARG A 7 -93.31 13.63 109.25
N VAL A 8 -92.12 13.71 108.68
CA VAL A 8 -90.88 14.09 109.37
C VAL A 8 -90.36 15.37 108.73
N TYR A 9 -90.04 16.37 109.55
CA TYR A 9 -89.47 17.65 109.12
C TYR A 9 -88.07 17.76 109.75
N PRO A 10 -87.01 18.02 108.97
CA PRO A 10 -85.71 18.36 109.54
C PRO A 10 -85.79 19.75 110.19
N LEU A 11 -85.36 19.85 111.45
CA LEU A 11 -85.28 21.10 112.21
C LEU A 11 -83.80 21.45 112.42
N PRO A 12 -83.27 22.54 111.82
CA PRO A 12 -81.88 22.93 112.00
C PRO A 12 -81.57 23.57 113.35
N ASP A 13 -82.53 24.32 113.92
CA ASP A 13 -82.46 25.04 115.21
C ASP A 13 -83.88 25.12 115.82
N GLU A 14 -84.01 25.40 117.12
CA GLU A 14 -85.28 25.25 117.87
C GLU A 14 -86.39 26.30 117.60
N GLU A 15 -86.16 27.31 116.74
CA GLU A 15 -87.18 28.35 116.45
C GLU A 15 -88.14 27.98 115.30
N LEU A 16 -89.41 27.73 115.66
CA LEU A 16 -90.49 27.35 114.73
C LEU A 16 -90.97 28.52 113.84
N SER A 17 -90.30 28.73 112.70
CA SER A 17 -90.76 29.60 111.62
C SER A 17 -91.63 28.84 110.59
N VAL A 18 -92.74 29.45 110.16
CA VAL A 18 -93.67 28.86 109.16
C VAL A 18 -93.01 28.64 107.79
N ASN A 19 -91.95 29.39 107.47
CA ASN A 19 -91.30 29.33 106.16
C ASN A 19 -90.35 28.12 106.00
N THR A 20 -89.89 27.51 107.10
CA THR A 20 -88.93 26.40 107.08
C THR A 20 -89.59 25.04 106.81
N LEU A 21 -90.90 24.91 107.05
CA LEU A 21 -91.69 23.66 106.93
C LEU A 21 -91.99 23.21 105.49
N LYS A 22 -91.16 23.59 104.50
CA LYS A 22 -91.35 23.25 103.08
C LYS A 22 -90.72 21.93 102.68
N GLU A 23 -89.59 21.57 103.30
CA GLU A 23 -88.94 20.28 103.09
C GLU A 23 -89.45 19.32 104.16
N TYR A 24 -90.13 18.25 103.73
CA TYR A 24 -90.66 17.23 104.61
C TYR A 24 -90.62 15.87 103.95
N TRP A 25 -90.28 14.85 104.73
CA TRP A 25 -90.43 13.46 104.30
C TRP A 25 -91.85 13.00 104.66
N TYR A 26 -92.55 12.41 103.70
CA TYR A 26 -93.91 11.91 103.85
C TYR A 26 -93.96 10.44 103.42
N PHE A 27 -94.33 9.58 104.34
CA PHE A 27 -94.36 8.15 104.10
C PHE A 27 -95.62 7.55 104.71
N ASN A 28 -96.36 6.77 103.90
CA ASN A 28 -97.64 6.18 104.29
C ASN A 28 -97.44 4.68 104.49
N VAL A 29 -97.75 4.18 105.70
CA VAL A 29 -97.27 2.85 106.14
C VAL A 29 -98.33 2.07 106.92
N HIS A 30 -99.14 2.75 107.74
CA HIS A 30 -100.36 2.17 108.26
C HIS A 30 -101.49 2.33 107.24
N ASP A 31 -102.51 1.48 107.30
CA ASP A 31 -103.63 1.52 106.35
C ASP A 31 -104.35 2.89 106.36
N ASN A 32 -104.79 3.36 105.20
CA ASN A 32 -105.34 4.71 105.02
C ASN A 32 -106.67 4.89 105.77
N ASP A 33 -107.53 3.87 105.74
CA ASP A 33 -108.92 3.97 106.18
C ASP A 33 -109.15 3.48 107.62
N ASN A 34 -108.33 2.53 108.10
CA ASN A 34 -108.39 2.01 109.49
C ASN A 34 -107.10 2.21 110.30
N GLY A 35 -105.95 2.43 109.65
CA GLY A 35 -104.63 2.53 110.27
C GLY A 35 -104.30 3.91 110.87
N GLN A 36 -105.27 4.59 111.49
CA GLN A 36 -105.02 5.89 112.11
C GLN A 36 -103.89 5.79 113.15
N ILE A 37 -102.80 6.55 112.94
CA ILE A 37 -101.65 6.55 113.84
C ILE A 37 -102.07 7.11 115.21
N GLN A 38 -101.99 6.26 116.24
CA GLN A 38 -102.35 6.61 117.62
C GLN A 38 -101.14 7.12 118.41
N ARG A 39 -99.94 6.59 118.15
CA ARG A 39 -98.72 7.03 118.85
C ARG A 39 -97.49 6.94 117.95
N ILE A 40 -96.57 7.88 118.16
CA ILE A 40 -95.21 7.90 117.61
C ILE A 40 -94.26 8.08 118.81
N CYS A 41 -93.12 7.40 118.82
CA CYS A 41 -92.11 7.49 119.87
C CYS A 41 -90.73 7.14 119.30
N CYS A 42 -89.66 7.80 119.77
CA CYS A 42 -88.30 7.34 119.52
C CYS A 42 -87.93 6.18 120.47
N SER A 43 -86.91 5.40 120.10
CA SER A 43 -86.19 4.54 121.04
C SER A 43 -85.38 5.37 122.05
N TYR A 44 -84.96 4.77 123.17
CA TYR A 44 -84.19 5.47 124.22
C TYR A 44 -82.81 5.99 123.76
N ASP A 45 -82.30 5.48 122.63
CA ASP A 45 -81.06 5.89 121.98
C ASP A 45 -81.29 6.78 120.74
N ASP A 46 -82.54 7.23 120.50
CA ASP A 46 -83.00 8.07 119.38
C ASP A 46 -82.71 7.55 117.95
N LYS A 47 -82.22 6.32 117.81
CA LYS A 47 -81.94 5.69 116.51
C LYS A 47 -83.16 5.20 115.77
N PHE A 48 -84.19 4.73 116.47
CA PHE A 48 -85.38 4.14 115.84
C PHE A 48 -86.64 4.96 116.11
N LEU A 49 -87.36 5.32 115.04
CA LEU A 49 -88.71 5.87 115.13
C LEU A 49 -89.72 4.72 115.15
N LEU A 50 -90.52 4.62 116.21
CA LEU A 50 -91.58 3.64 116.37
C LEU A 50 -92.95 4.29 116.13
N THR A 51 -93.76 3.71 115.23
CA THR A 51 -95.13 4.17 114.96
C THR A 51 -96.15 3.06 115.21
N CYS A 52 -97.19 3.38 115.97
CA CYS A 52 -98.27 2.45 116.32
C CYS A 52 -99.60 2.94 115.72
N GLY A 53 -100.20 2.12 114.86
CA GLY A 53 -101.46 2.42 114.18
C GLY A 53 -102.67 1.74 114.80
N GLY A 54 -103.86 2.27 114.47
CA GLY A 54 -105.15 1.64 114.79
C GLY A 54 -105.40 0.31 114.06
N ASP A 55 -104.58 -0.01 113.07
CA ASP A 55 -104.50 -1.30 112.38
C ASP A 55 -103.84 -2.40 113.25
N GLY A 56 -103.28 -2.04 114.41
CA GLY A 56 -102.60 -2.97 115.32
C GLY A 56 -101.15 -3.26 114.95
N ASN A 57 -100.64 -2.67 113.87
CA ASN A 57 -99.25 -2.80 113.46
C ASN A 57 -98.35 -1.82 114.22
N ILE A 58 -97.10 -2.23 114.43
CA ILE A 58 -96.03 -1.37 114.95
C ILE A 58 -94.86 -1.45 113.98
N PHE A 59 -94.49 -0.32 113.38
CA PHE A 59 -93.32 -0.21 112.50
C PHE A 59 -92.16 0.48 113.21
N ALA A 60 -90.95 0.02 112.93
CA ALA A 60 -89.70 0.63 113.39
C ALA A 60 -88.92 1.11 112.16
N PHE A 61 -88.61 2.41 112.10
CA PHE A 61 -87.79 3.03 111.06
C PHE A 61 -86.43 3.39 111.66
N ASP A 62 -85.36 2.99 110.99
CA ASP A 62 -83.99 3.30 111.39
C ASP A 62 -83.61 4.70 110.88
N ILE A 63 -83.33 5.64 111.79
CA ILE A 63 -82.98 7.03 111.50
C ILE A 63 -81.45 7.17 111.41
N LEU A 64 -80.83 6.39 110.51
CA LEU A 64 -79.39 6.49 110.26
C LEU A 64 -79.07 7.69 109.37
N THR A 65 -78.25 8.59 109.89
CA THR A 65 -77.45 9.49 109.06
C THR A 65 -76.41 8.67 108.27
N PRO A 66 -76.04 9.09 107.04
CA PRO A 66 -75.26 8.26 106.12
C PRO A 66 -73.81 7.96 106.57
N ASP A 67 -73.29 8.64 107.60
CA ASP A 67 -71.90 8.52 108.03
C ASP A 67 -71.62 7.28 108.92
N ASP A 68 -72.61 6.73 109.62
CA ASP A 68 -72.38 5.68 110.64
C ASP A 68 -72.43 4.23 110.10
N VAL A 69 -72.87 4.00 108.86
CA VAL A 69 -72.94 2.66 108.23
C VAL A 69 -71.55 2.08 107.91
N HIS A 70 -70.47 2.88 107.98
CA HIS A 70 -69.19 2.53 107.37
C HIS A 70 -68.07 2.00 108.30
N LYS A 71 -68.33 1.73 109.59
CA LYS A 71 -67.26 1.38 110.56
C LYS A 71 -67.15 -0.08 110.99
N GLU A 72 -68.11 -0.97 110.71
CA GLU A 72 -68.00 -2.38 111.11
C GLU A 72 -68.12 -3.38 109.94
N LEU A 73 -67.34 -4.47 110.07
CA LEU A 73 -67.35 -5.72 109.28
C LEU A 73 -66.87 -5.70 107.80
N LYS A 74 -65.57 -6.03 107.73
CA LYS A 74 -64.71 -6.52 106.64
C LYS A 74 -65.35 -7.31 105.47
N ALA A 75 -64.56 -7.34 104.38
CA ALA A 75 -64.54 -8.29 103.24
C ALA A 75 -65.42 -7.97 102.01
N LYS A 76 -64.80 -7.36 100.99
CA LYS A 76 -65.37 -7.25 99.64
C LYS A 76 -65.14 -8.54 98.84
N ILE A 77 -66.21 -9.30 98.60
CA ILE A 77 -66.33 -10.12 97.38
C ILE A 77 -67.14 -9.28 96.38
N PRO A 78 -66.69 -9.08 95.13
CA PRO A 78 -67.49 -8.39 94.13
C PRO A 78 -68.60 -9.32 93.60
N SER A 79 -69.84 -9.03 93.95
CA SER A 79 -71.03 -9.58 93.28
C SER A 79 -71.10 -9.10 91.81
N PRO A 80 -71.81 -9.82 90.92
CA PRO A 80 -71.79 -9.54 89.49
C PRO A 80 -72.44 -8.19 89.13
N ARG A 81 -72.01 -7.61 88.00
CA ARG A 81 -72.63 -6.40 87.43
C ARG A 81 -74.08 -6.71 87.03
N SER A 82 -75.03 -5.97 87.60
CA SER A 82 -76.38 -5.85 87.06
C SER A 82 -76.35 -4.95 85.82
N GLY A 83 -76.78 -5.47 84.67
CA GLY A 83 -76.75 -4.76 83.39
C GLY A 83 -76.63 -5.66 82.15
N LEU A 84 -77.30 -6.83 82.16
CA LEU A 84 -77.22 -7.85 81.09
C LEU A 84 -78.62 -8.36 80.70
N GLU A 85 -79.55 -7.44 80.46
CA GLU A 85 -80.87 -7.75 79.87
C GLU A 85 -81.02 -7.25 78.41
N GLU A 86 -79.96 -6.68 77.83
CA GLU A 86 -79.93 -6.20 76.42
C GLU A 86 -78.80 -6.80 75.56
N GLU A 87 -78.05 -7.80 76.04
CA GLU A 87 -77.11 -8.55 75.19
C GLU A 87 -77.85 -9.64 74.40
N LYS A 88 -77.73 -9.59 73.06
CA LYS A 88 -78.21 -10.66 72.17
C LYS A 88 -77.37 -11.93 72.37
N ALA A 89 -77.96 -13.09 72.09
CA ALA A 89 -77.21 -14.34 72.01
C ALA A 89 -76.05 -14.21 71.02
N ALA A 90 -74.86 -14.72 71.42
CA ALA A 90 -73.67 -14.64 70.59
C ALA A 90 -73.83 -15.46 69.31
N GLU A 91 -73.54 -14.84 68.17
CA GLU A 91 -73.45 -15.50 66.87
C GLU A 91 -72.11 -16.24 66.78
N ASP A 92 -72.11 -17.42 66.14
CA ASP A 92 -70.93 -18.28 66.05
C ASP A 92 -69.92 -17.72 65.03
N ILE A 93 -68.63 -18.02 65.20
CA ILE A 93 -67.57 -17.31 64.45
C ILE A 93 -67.38 -17.91 63.05
N GLU A 94 -68.00 -17.30 62.04
CA GLU A 94 -67.87 -17.73 60.62
C GLU A 94 -66.53 -17.33 59.94
N ASP A 95 -65.72 -16.45 60.54
CA ASP A 95 -64.46 -15.99 59.94
C ASP A 95 -63.31 -16.99 60.13
N SER A 96 -62.86 -17.59 59.01
CA SER A 96 -61.77 -18.58 58.96
C SER A 96 -60.40 -18.07 59.44
N ASN A 97 -60.19 -16.77 59.63
CA ASN A 97 -58.96 -16.19 60.20
C ASN A 97 -59.10 -15.74 61.67
N ALA A 98 -60.26 -15.92 62.29
CA ALA A 98 -60.42 -15.65 63.71
C ALA A 98 -59.70 -16.73 64.55
N TYR A 99 -58.80 -16.29 65.44
CA TYR A 99 -58.12 -17.20 66.37
C TYR A 99 -59.13 -17.98 67.21
N ASN A 100 -58.97 -19.30 67.28
CA ASN A 100 -59.77 -20.14 68.16
C ASN A 100 -59.64 -19.64 69.62
N ILE A 101 -60.68 -19.78 70.43
CA ILE A 101 -60.72 -19.32 71.83
C ILE A 101 -59.50 -19.84 72.63
N GLU A 102 -59.02 -21.05 72.32
CA GLU A 102 -57.79 -21.59 72.92
C GLU A 102 -56.51 -20.90 72.43
N GLU A 103 -56.39 -20.58 71.14
CA GLU A 103 -55.25 -19.83 70.57
C GLU A 103 -55.24 -18.39 71.08
N LEU A 104 -56.40 -17.75 71.16
CA LEU A 104 -56.57 -16.40 71.71
C LEU A 104 -56.17 -16.37 73.19
N LYS A 105 -56.48 -17.43 73.94
CA LYS A 105 -56.04 -17.63 75.33
C LYS A 105 -54.54 -17.91 75.44
N GLN A 106 -53.96 -18.73 74.56
CA GLN A 106 -52.51 -18.99 74.50
C GLN A 106 -51.74 -17.71 74.16
N LYS A 107 -52.17 -16.97 73.12
CA LYS A 107 -51.60 -15.70 72.69
C LYS A 107 -51.69 -14.64 73.80
N LYS A 108 -52.82 -14.55 74.49
CA LYS A 108 -52.99 -13.64 75.65
C LYS A 108 -52.07 -13.98 76.82
N GLU A 109 -51.77 -15.26 77.08
CA GLU A 109 -50.78 -15.66 78.09
C GLU A 109 -49.34 -15.45 77.58
N GLN A 110 -49.05 -15.63 76.29
CA GLN A 110 -47.76 -15.25 75.69
C GLN A 110 -47.53 -13.73 75.76
N GLU A 111 -48.54 -12.91 75.45
CA GLU A 111 -48.53 -11.46 75.60
C GLU A 111 -48.35 -11.05 77.07
N ARG A 112 -48.96 -11.76 78.02
CA ARG A 112 -48.76 -11.57 79.46
C ARG A 112 -47.34 -11.92 79.90
N ILE A 113 -46.77 -13.01 79.39
CA ILE A 113 -45.38 -13.44 79.66
C ILE A 113 -44.40 -12.42 79.04
N MET A 114 -44.65 -11.98 77.81
CA MET A 114 -43.88 -10.94 77.13
C MET A 114 -43.93 -9.62 77.90
N LYS A 115 -45.12 -9.16 78.29
CA LYS A 115 -45.30 -7.96 79.10
C LYS A 115 -44.61 -8.08 80.47
N ALA A 116 -44.72 -9.22 81.16
CA ALA A 116 -44.01 -9.44 82.41
C ALA A 116 -42.48 -9.51 82.22
N ALA A 117 -41.99 -9.99 81.08
CA ALA A 117 -40.58 -9.93 80.71
C ALA A 117 -40.14 -8.50 80.33
N GLU A 118 -41.02 -7.69 79.73
CA GLU A 118 -40.79 -6.29 79.40
C GLU A 118 -40.80 -5.39 80.62
N GLU A 119 -41.71 -5.60 81.57
CA GLU A 119 -41.70 -4.94 82.89
C GLU A 119 -40.42 -5.27 83.67
N LYS A 120 -39.93 -6.52 83.60
CA LYS A 120 -38.62 -6.91 84.15
C LYS A 120 -37.46 -6.23 83.41
N LYS A 121 -37.51 -6.16 82.07
CA LYS A 121 -36.52 -5.42 81.25
C LYS A 121 -36.56 -3.91 81.53
N ALA A 122 -37.74 -3.33 81.77
CA ALA A 122 -37.92 -1.91 82.09
C ALA A 122 -37.28 -1.58 83.44
N LYS A 123 -37.60 -2.34 84.50
CA LYS A 123 -36.95 -2.21 85.81
C LYS A 123 -35.43 -2.36 85.73
N LYS A 124 -34.93 -3.31 84.93
CA LYS A 124 -33.49 -3.46 84.68
C LYS A 124 -32.88 -2.33 83.84
N ARG A 125 -33.64 -1.67 82.96
CA ARG A 125 -33.21 -0.43 82.27
C ARG A 125 -33.16 0.74 83.25
N GLU A 126 -34.15 0.88 84.13
CA GLU A 126 -34.22 1.90 85.18
C GLU A 126 -33.01 1.79 86.13
N GLU A 127 -32.74 0.59 86.66
CA GLU A 127 -31.52 0.27 87.43
C GLU A 127 -30.24 0.64 86.66
N LEU A 128 -30.12 0.24 85.39
CA LEU A 128 -28.96 0.59 84.56
C LEU A 128 -28.85 2.10 84.27
N THR A 129 -29.94 2.85 84.20
CA THR A 129 -29.90 4.31 84.06
C THR A 129 -29.49 5.01 85.35
N ALA A 130 -29.90 4.49 86.51
CA ALA A 130 -29.43 4.99 87.80
C ALA A 130 -27.91 4.76 87.95
N LEU A 131 -27.45 3.52 87.73
CA LEU A 131 -26.02 3.17 87.78
C LEU A 131 -25.17 3.98 86.78
N ARG A 132 -25.70 4.26 85.57
CA ARG A 132 -25.03 5.15 84.60
C ARG A 132 -24.97 6.59 85.07
N HIS A 133 -26.01 7.09 85.73
CA HIS A 133 -26.02 8.44 86.30
C HIS A 133 -25.02 8.56 87.47
N GLU A 134 -24.96 7.55 88.34
CA GLU A 134 -23.96 7.44 89.41
C GLU A 134 -22.53 7.39 88.83
N PHE A 135 -22.29 6.60 87.79
CA PHE A 135 -20.98 6.55 87.12
C PHE A 135 -20.59 7.89 86.46
N LEU A 136 -21.54 8.61 85.85
CA LEU A 136 -21.29 9.96 85.31
C LEU A 136 -21.01 10.99 86.42
N LEU A 137 -21.64 10.85 87.59
CA LEU A 137 -21.31 11.66 88.77
C LEU A 137 -19.91 11.33 89.33
N LEU A 138 -19.49 10.06 89.28
CA LEU A 138 -18.14 9.64 89.65
C LEU A 138 -17.08 10.17 88.68
N GLN A 139 -17.34 10.16 87.37
CA GLN A 139 -16.43 10.75 86.38
C GLN A 139 -16.26 12.27 86.58
N LYS A 140 -17.35 13.01 86.80
CA LYS A 140 -17.26 14.46 87.10
C LYS A 140 -16.45 14.75 88.37
N LYS A 141 -16.71 14.01 89.45
CA LYS A 141 -15.94 14.12 90.70
C LYS A 141 -14.45 13.79 90.52
N ASN A 142 -14.10 12.97 89.53
CA ASN A 142 -12.71 12.69 89.18
C ASN A 142 -12.09 13.80 88.33
N GLU A 143 -12.85 14.37 87.37
CA GLU A 143 -12.44 15.53 86.58
C GLU A 143 -12.24 16.79 87.45
N GLU A 144 -12.98 16.91 88.56
CA GLU A 144 -12.84 17.96 89.59
C GLU A 144 -11.57 17.82 90.46
N LEU A 145 -10.86 16.67 90.44
CA LEU A 145 -9.62 16.48 91.21
C LEU A 145 -8.39 17.09 90.50
N PRO A 146 -7.33 17.50 91.24
CA PRO A 146 -6.07 17.90 90.63
C PRO A 146 -5.46 16.79 89.76
N LYS A 147 -4.83 17.14 88.63
CA LYS A 147 -4.32 16.22 87.59
C LYS A 147 -3.41 15.06 88.03
N HIS A 148 -2.89 15.05 89.25
CA HIS A 148 -2.07 13.99 89.82
C HIS A 148 -2.83 13.07 90.80
N MET A 149 -4.12 13.33 91.02
CA MET A 149 -5.08 12.53 91.80
C MET A 149 -6.27 12.06 90.96
N GLN A 150 -6.32 12.42 89.67
CA GLN A 150 -7.35 11.93 88.75
C GLN A 150 -7.05 10.48 88.39
N LEU A 151 -8.01 9.58 88.62
CA LEU A 151 -7.94 8.19 88.17
C LEU A 151 -7.98 8.13 86.63
N HIS A 152 -7.12 7.30 86.05
CA HIS A 152 -7.11 7.04 84.61
C HIS A 152 -8.24 6.08 84.21
N ARG A 153 -8.66 6.10 82.94
CA ARG A 153 -9.79 5.27 82.47
C ARG A 153 -9.58 3.77 82.67
N GLU A 154 -8.34 3.32 82.53
CA GLU A 154 -7.92 1.94 82.76
C GLU A 154 -8.17 1.48 84.21
N GLU A 155 -8.13 2.39 85.20
CA GLU A 155 -8.34 2.09 86.63
C GLU A 155 -9.84 1.91 86.98
N TYR A 156 -10.74 2.21 86.05
CA TYR A 156 -12.17 1.90 86.16
C TYR A 156 -12.55 0.54 85.54
N GLU A 157 -11.60 -0.19 84.92
CA GLU A 157 -11.85 -1.50 84.30
C GLU A 157 -11.79 -2.64 85.34
N MET A 158 -12.93 -2.99 85.94
CA MET A 158 -13.01 -4.01 86.99
C MET A 158 -12.60 -5.44 86.56
N ASP A 159 -12.77 -5.80 85.28
CA ASP A 159 -12.22 -7.02 84.67
C ASP A 159 -12.06 -6.81 83.15
N HIS A 160 -10.81 -6.78 82.69
CA HIS A 160 -10.46 -6.59 81.27
C HIS A 160 -11.06 -7.68 80.37
N ARG A 161 -11.27 -8.91 80.86
CA ARG A 161 -11.87 -10.01 80.08
C ARG A 161 -13.31 -9.71 79.66
N ILE A 162 -14.04 -8.93 80.47
CA ILE A 162 -15.39 -8.49 80.13
C ILE A 162 -15.33 -7.45 79.00
N PHE A 163 -14.32 -6.58 79.00
CA PHE A 163 -14.11 -5.60 77.93
C PHE A 163 -13.63 -6.26 76.62
N GLU A 164 -12.72 -7.23 76.69
CA GLU A 164 -12.32 -8.07 75.55
C GLU A 164 -13.53 -8.82 74.97
N GLU A 165 -14.35 -9.44 75.82
CA GLU A 165 -15.53 -10.19 75.37
C GLU A 165 -16.61 -9.27 74.76
N LEU A 166 -16.88 -8.11 75.36
CA LEU A 166 -17.77 -7.10 74.80
C LEU A 166 -17.23 -6.55 73.47
N SER A 167 -15.92 -6.35 73.35
CA SER A 167 -15.27 -5.93 72.10
C SER A 167 -15.36 -7.01 71.03
N ARG A 168 -15.15 -8.27 71.40
CA ARG A 168 -15.31 -9.45 70.52
C ARG A 168 -16.74 -9.61 70.03
N GLN A 169 -17.73 -9.50 70.92
CA GLN A 169 -19.15 -9.53 70.56
C GLN A 169 -19.56 -8.33 69.70
N THR A 170 -18.99 -7.14 69.96
CA THR A 170 -19.23 -5.95 69.14
C THR A 170 -18.63 -6.12 67.74
N ALA A 171 -17.41 -6.63 67.63
CA ALA A 171 -16.77 -6.95 66.35
C ALA A 171 -17.54 -8.03 65.58
N GLN A 172 -18.02 -9.09 66.26
CA GLN A 172 -18.88 -10.12 65.65
C GLN A 172 -20.21 -9.55 65.15
N ARG A 173 -20.86 -8.66 65.90
CA ARG A 173 -22.08 -7.96 65.47
C ARG A 173 -21.81 -7.03 64.28
N ILE A 174 -20.69 -6.31 64.28
CA ILE A 174 -20.27 -5.48 63.14
C ILE A 174 -20.01 -6.37 61.90
N GLN A 175 -19.33 -7.51 62.04
CA GLN A 175 -19.12 -8.46 60.94
C GLN A 175 -20.43 -9.09 60.44
N LEU A 176 -21.40 -9.32 61.32
CA LEU A 176 -22.72 -9.84 60.95
C LEU A 176 -23.51 -8.80 60.15
N VAL A 177 -23.59 -7.56 60.65
CA VAL A 177 -24.21 -6.42 59.94
C VAL A 177 -23.47 -6.12 58.62
N GLN A 178 -22.14 -6.25 58.57
CA GLN A 178 -21.37 -6.13 57.34
C GLN A 178 -21.71 -7.22 56.31
N LYS A 179 -22.06 -8.45 56.75
CA LYS A 179 -22.50 -9.53 55.86
C LYS A 179 -23.94 -9.32 55.37
N GLU A 180 -24.83 -8.85 56.24
CA GLU A 180 -26.21 -8.49 55.88
C GLU A 180 -26.24 -7.34 54.86
N LEU A 181 -25.47 -6.28 55.12
CA LEU A 181 -25.36 -5.11 54.25
C LEU A 181 -24.38 -5.29 53.07
N ALA A 182 -23.68 -6.44 52.95
CA ALA A 182 -22.66 -6.66 51.92
C ALA A 182 -23.23 -6.47 50.50
N TRP A 183 -24.43 -6.98 50.25
CA TRP A 183 -25.10 -6.84 48.95
C TRP A 183 -25.52 -5.41 48.66
N GLU A 184 -26.01 -4.67 49.65
CA GLU A 184 -26.38 -3.25 49.48
C GLU A 184 -25.14 -2.38 49.26
N HIS A 185 -24.06 -2.65 49.99
CA HIS A 185 -22.77 -1.99 49.81
C HIS A 185 -22.25 -2.22 48.39
N GLU A 186 -22.17 -3.49 47.93
CA GLU A 186 -21.67 -3.82 46.59
C GLU A 186 -22.57 -3.25 45.48
N LYS A 187 -23.89 -3.30 45.64
CA LYS A 187 -24.87 -2.67 44.74
C LYS A 187 -24.64 -1.16 44.61
N HIS A 188 -24.42 -0.45 45.72
CA HIS A 188 -24.16 0.98 45.72
C HIS A 188 -22.75 1.33 45.23
N LEU A 189 -21.75 0.48 45.50
CA LEU A 189 -20.38 0.60 45.03
C LEU A 189 -20.29 0.41 43.51
N ILE A 190 -20.93 -0.64 42.95
CA ILE A 190 -21.07 -0.84 41.50
C ILE A 190 -21.89 0.30 40.86
N GLY A 191 -22.93 0.79 41.53
CA GLY A 191 -23.69 1.97 41.09
C GLY A 191 -22.81 3.21 40.97
N LEU A 192 -22.02 3.50 41.99
CA LEU A 192 -21.06 4.61 42.03
C LEU A 192 -19.96 4.45 40.98
N GLN A 193 -19.43 3.23 40.78
CA GLN A 193 -18.45 2.94 39.71
C GLN A 193 -19.04 3.18 38.32
N LYS A 194 -20.29 2.79 38.06
CA LYS A 194 -20.98 3.04 36.78
C LYS A 194 -21.18 4.54 36.54
N LEU A 195 -21.53 5.30 37.58
CA LEU A 195 -21.65 6.76 37.50
C LEU A 195 -20.29 7.44 37.23
N ARG A 196 -19.21 7.02 37.90
CA ARG A 196 -17.85 7.51 37.60
C ARG A 196 -17.45 7.19 36.16
N LYS A 197 -17.61 5.95 35.71
CA LYS A 197 -17.34 5.53 34.32
C LYS A 197 -18.11 6.32 33.26
N GLN A 198 -19.33 6.76 33.56
CA GLN A 198 -20.14 7.53 32.63
C GLN A 198 -19.80 9.03 32.62
N PHE A 199 -19.51 9.64 33.77
CA PHE A 199 -19.44 11.10 33.93
C PHE A 199 -18.06 11.66 34.30
N GLN A 200 -17.13 10.83 34.77
CA GLN A 200 -15.80 11.21 35.23
C GLN A 200 -14.70 10.61 34.33
N ASP A 201 -14.70 9.29 34.11
CA ASP A 201 -13.60 8.59 33.40
C ASP A 201 -13.44 8.99 31.92
N SER A 202 -14.40 9.72 31.36
CA SER A 202 -14.36 10.29 30.00
C SER A 202 -13.76 11.71 29.94
N VAL A 203 -13.54 12.35 31.09
CA VAL A 203 -13.03 13.72 31.24
C VAL A 203 -11.55 13.65 31.68
N GLU A 204 -10.64 14.07 30.80
CA GLU A 204 -9.20 14.07 31.08
C GLU A 204 -8.81 15.21 32.02
N PHE A 205 -9.44 16.38 31.84
CA PHE A 205 -9.31 17.55 32.72
C PHE A 205 -10.69 18.18 32.98
N ASP A 206 -11.04 18.37 34.24
CA ASP A 206 -12.21 19.17 34.63
C ASP A 206 -11.84 20.67 34.77
N THR A 207 -12.84 21.51 34.98
CA THR A 207 -12.69 22.96 35.13
C THR A 207 -12.21 23.31 36.54
N VAL A 208 -10.91 23.49 36.69
CA VAL A 208 -10.26 24.08 37.86
C VAL A 208 -10.18 25.59 37.63
N VAL A 209 -10.60 26.40 38.61
CA VAL A 209 -10.45 27.87 38.59
C VAL A 209 -9.47 28.24 39.69
N VAL A 210 -8.33 28.84 39.33
CA VAL A 210 -7.30 29.32 40.26
C VAL A 210 -7.47 30.82 40.50
N ASP A 211 -7.58 31.20 41.77
CA ASP A 211 -7.74 32.56 42.24
C ASP A 211 -6.39 33.17 42.65
N ALA A 212 -6.16 34.44 42.32
CA ALA A 212 -5.09 35.23 42.91
C ALA A 212 -5.31 35.46 44.41
N ILE A 213 -4.24 35.77 45.15
CA ILE A 213 -4.26 35.86 46.62
C ILE A 213 -4.64 37.27 47.08
N GLN A 214 -4.18 38.31 46.36
CA GLN A 214 -4.45 39.72 46.71
C GLN A 214 -5.37 40.45 45.73
N SER A 215 -5.68 39.88 44.57
CA SER A 215 -6.46 40.55 43.54
C SER A 215 -7.55 39.67 42.94
N ASN A 216 -8.58 40.31 42.38
CA ASN A 216 -9.77 39.64 41.81
C ASN A 216 -9.47 39.01 40.43
N HIS A 217 -8.28 38.44 40.25
CA HIS A 217 -7.84 37.78 39.02
C HIS A 217 -8.02 36.27 39.14
N GLN A 218 -8.73 35.70 38.17
CA GLN A 218 -8.99 34.27 38.08
C GLN A 218 -8.46 33.73 36.75
N ILE A 219 -8.05 32.46 36.76
CA ILE A 219 -7.66 31.71 35.56
C ILE A 219 -8.22 30.29 35.62
N SER A 220 -8.81 29.81 34.52
CA SER A 220 -9.43 28.49 34.45
C SER A 220 -8.71 27.54 33.49
N THR A 221 -8.68 26.25 33.82
CA THR A 221 -8.35 25.19 32.86
C THR A 221 -9.40 25.10 31.74
N TYR A 222 -9.03 24.48 30.62
CA TYR A 222 -9.99 23.98 29.65
C TYR A 222 -10.52 22.63 30.12
N ARG A 223 -11.85 22.45 30.14
CA ARG A 223 -12.43 21.10 30.27
C ARG A 223 -12.12 20.30 29.01
N LEU A 224 -11.53 19.12 29.17
CA LEU A 224 -11.13 18.22 28.09
C LEU A 224 -11.74 16.83 28.27
N LEU A 225 -12.12 16.22 27.15
CA LEU A 225 -12.51 14.81 27.07
C LEU A 225 -11.30 14.02 26.55
N ALA A 226 -11.09 12.81 27.08
CA ALA A 226 -9.99 11.95 26.65
C ALA A 226 -10.08 11.65 25.14
N MET A 227 -8.98 11.89 24.40
CA MET A 227 -8.96 11.69 22.95
C MET A 227 -9.10 10.20 22.57
N PRO A 228 -9.94 9.83 21.58
CA PRO A 228 -10.10 8.44 21.17
C PRO A 228 -8.80 7.82 20.65
N GLU A 229 -8.43 6.63 21.13
CA GLU A 229 -7.16 5.94 20.81
C GLU A 229 -6.86 5.82 19.31
N LYS A 230 -7.91 5.67 18.49
CA LYS A 230 -7.82 5.64 17.01
C LYS A 230 -7.07 6.84 16.44
N CYS A 231 -7.27 8.02 17.01
CA CYS A 231 -6.61 9.25 16.60
C CYS A 231 -5.07 9.19 16.70
N TYR A 232 -4.53 8.36 17.61
CA TYR A 232 -3.11 8.10 17.74
C TYR A 232 -2.65 6.99 16.77
N GLN A 233 -3.42 5.90 16.66
CA GLN A 233 -3.12 4.78 15.77
C GLN A 233 -3.05 5.21 14.29
N ASP A 234 -4.02 6.02 13.85
CA ASP A 234 -4.02 6.60 12.49
C ASP A 234 -2.70 7.35 12.24
N LYS A 235 -2.36 8.30 13.13
CA LYS A 235 -1.19 9.17 13.03
C LYS A 235 0.13 8.42 12.82
N GLU A 236 0.29 7.26 13.47
CA GLU A 236 1.50 6.43 13.34
C GLU A 236 1.53 5.69 12.00
N ALA A 237 0.40 5.16 11.54
CA ALA A 237 0.29 4.54 10.21
C ALA A 237 0.63 5.52 9.08
N TRP A 238 0.17 6.77 9.18
CA TRP A 238 0.40 7.79 8.13
C TRP A 238 1.83 8.32 8.05
N LYS A 239 2.56 8.44 9.17
CA LYS A 239 4.01 8.74 9.12
C LYS A 239 4.76 7.69 8.30
N GLY A 240 4.43 6.42 8.52
CA GLY A 240 4.98 5.30 7.76
C GLY A 240 4.53 5.24 6.30
N ALA A 241 3.65 6.13 5.84
CA ALA A 241 3.23 6.25 4.44
C ALA A 241 3.98 7.40 3.72
N GLU A 242 4.07 8.59 4.32
CA GLU A 242 4.81 9.74 3.74
C GLU A 242 6.28 9.40 3.46
N GLU A 243 6.92 8.59 4.32
CA GLU A 243 8.31 8.15 4.14
C GLU A 243 8.51 7.17 2.95
N ARG A 244 7.44 6.57 2.40
CA ARG A 244 7.52 5.56 1.33
C ARG A 244 7.38 6.12 -0.08
N GLU A 245 6.76 7.29 -0.26
CA GLU A 245 6.57 7.89 -1.59
C GLU A 245 7.86 8.51 -2.18
N ILE A 246 8.93 8.60 -1.40
CA ILE A 246 10.12 9.41 -1.70
C ILE A 246 11.21 8.64 -2.48
N THR A 247 11.16 7.30 -2.58
CA THR A 247 12.25 6.49 -3.16
C THR A 247 11.84 5.60 -4.35
N PRO A 248 12.23 5.96 -5.59
CA PRO A 248 12.11 5.08 -6.76
C PRO A 248 13.34 4.15 -6.88
N GLU A 249 13.18 2.84 -6.63
CA GLU A 249 14.27 1.86 -6.87
C GLU A 249 14.61 1.75 -8.36
N THR A 250 15.85 2.09 -8.74
CA THR A 250 16.38 1.87 -10.10
C THR A 250 17.37 0.71 -10.11
N ARG A 251 16.90 -0.51 -10.37
CA ARG A 251 17.77 -1.68 -10.56
C ARG A 251 18.17 -1.82 -12.03
N ARG A 252 19.46 -1.63 -12.33
CA ARG A 252 20.07 -2.03 -13.61
C ARG A 252 20.67 -3.42 -13.48
N VAL A 253 20.57 -4.20 -14.56
CA VAL A 253 21.29 -5.47 -14.73
C VAL A 253 22.32 -5.25 -15.83
N GLU A 254 23.59 -5.50 -15.55
CA GLU A 254 24.66 -5.51 -16.53
C GLU A 254 24.99 -6.95 -16.92
N ILE A 255 25.29 -7.17 -18.20
CA ILE A 255 25.65 -8.48 -18.76
C ILE A 255 27.05 -8.31 -19.38
N PHE A 256 27.96 -9.20 -19.03
CA PHE A 256 29.28 -9.32 -19.64
C PHE A 256 29.30 -10.53 -20.58
N GLU A 257 30.00 -10.39 -21.71
CA GLU A 257 30.33 -11.48 -22.63
C GLU A 257 31.86 -11.56 -22.78
N GLU A 258 32.41 -12.77 -22.82
CA GLU A 258 33.84 -13.02 -23.05
C GLU A 258 34.05 -13.77 -24.38
N GLU A 259 35.05 -13.38 -25.18
CA GLU A 259 35.49 -14.11 -26.38
C GLU A 259 36.83 -14.81 -26.14
N GLU A 260 36.85 -16.15 -26.09
CA GLU A 260 38.09 -16.91 -26.28
C GLU A 260 38.48 -17.00 -27.77
N LYS A 261 39.80 -17.05 -28.05
CA LYS A 261 40.34 -17.40 -29.38
C LYS A 261 41.51 -18.37 -29.24
N ALA A 262 41.38 -19.55 -29.85
CA ALA A 262 42.43 -20.56 -29.89
C ALA A 262 43.16 -20.56 -31.25
N GLU A 263 44.49 -20.53 -31.22
CA GLU A 263 45.35 -20.57 -32.41
C GLU A 263 46.08 -21.93 -32.50
N LYS A 264 46.27 -22.47 -33.72
CA LYS A 264 46.95 -23.76 -33.94
C LYS A 264 47.95 -23.67 -35.09
N LEU A 265 49.22 -23.96 -34.80
CA LEU A 265 50.28 -24.11 -35.80
C LEU A 265 50.21 -25.48 -36.51
N LYS A 266 50.66 -25.52 -37.76
CA LYS A 266 51.15 -26.72 -38.46
C LYS A 266 52.31 -26.34 -39.39
N THR A 267 53.29 -27.23 -39.52
CA THR A 267 54.45 -27.12 -40.41
C THR A 267 54.29 -28.02 -41.66
N PRO A 268 54.87 -27.66 -42.83
CA PRO A 268 54.85 -28.48 -44.04
C PRO A 268 56.19 -29.20 -44.31
N GLU A 269 56.14 -30.29 -45.08
CA GLU A 269 57.31 -31.03 -45.61
C GLU A 269 57.70 -30.57 -47.03
N LEU A 270 58.88 -30.97 -47.51
CA LEU A 270 59.44 -30.52 -48.79
C LEU A 270 58.75 -31.14 -50.02
N GLN A 271 58.49 -30.31 -51.03
CA GLN A 271 57.96 -30.71 -52.33
C GLN A 271 58.95 -30.48 -53.50
N LYS A 272 58.60 -31.05 -54.67
CA LYS A 272 59.38 -30.96 -55.91
C LYS A 272 59.26 -29.57 -56.56
N PRO A 273 60.27 -29.10 -57.32
CA PRO A 273 60.34 -27.71 -57.79
C PRO A 273 59.17 -27.27 -58.67
N THR A 274 58.56 -28.16 -59.45
CA THR A 274 57.41 -27.81 -60.31
C THR A 274 56.11 -27.65 -59.53
N THR A 275 55.83 -28.53 -58.56
CA THR A 275 54.64 -28.36 -57.69
C THR A 275 54.82 -27.15 -56.78
N HIS A 276 56.02 -26.93 -56.23
CA HIS A 276 56.35 -25.72 -55.48
C HIS A 276 56.16 -24.41 -56.30
N TYR A 277 56.33 -24.42 -57.64
CA TYR A 277 55.99 -23.25 -58.46
C TYR A 277 54.48 -23.00 -58.52
N ILE A 278 53.68 -24.06 -58.66
CA ILE A 278 52.21 -24.02 -58.68
C ILE A 278 51.67 -23.58 -57.31
N GLU A 279 52.19 -24.14 -56.21
CA GLU A 279 51.84 -23.73 -54.83
C GLU A 279 52.19 -22.27 -54.57
N ARG A 280 53.39 -21.82 -54.97
CA ARG A 280 53.80 -20.41 -54.87
C ARG A 280 52.91 -19.48 -55.70
N LYS A 281 52.31 -19.98 -56.80
CA LYS A 281 51.30 -19.25 -57.58
C LYS A 281 49.94 -19.20 -56.86
N HIS A 282 49.48 -20.29 -56.25
CA HIS A 282 48.30 -20.28 -55.38
C HIS A 282 48.46 -19.32 -54.19
N GLU A 283 49.63 -19.31 -53.56
CA GLU A 283 49.91 -18.40 -52.44
C GLU A 283 50.01 -16.94 -52.89
N GLN A 284 50.60 -16.67 -54.07
CA GLN A 284 50.57 -15.35 -54.69
C GLN A 284 49.12 -14.88 -54.98
N ILE A 285 48.26 -15.77 -55.48
CA ILE A 285 46.84 -15.50 -55.72
C ILE A 285 46.09 -15.28 -54.39
N LYS A 286 46.34 -16.10 -53.36
CA LYS A 286 45.74 -15.96 -52.03
C LYS A 286 46.10 -14.61 -51.41
N SER A 287 47.37 -14.24 -51.43
CA SER A 287 47.84 -12.92 -50.97
C SER A 287 47.18 -11.75 -51.73
N SER A 288 46.91 -11.91 -53.03
CA SER A 288 46.19 -10.92 -53.84
C SER A 288 44.67 -10.89 -53.56
N ALA A 289 44.05 -12.05 -53.34
CA ALA A 289 42.64 -12.16 -52.94
C ALA A 289 42.40 -11.50 -51.59
N GLU A 290 43.21 -11.83 -50.58
CA GLU A 290 43.17 -11.18 -49.25
C GLU A 290 43.34 -9.66 -49.34
N LYS A 291 44.20 -9.15 -50.25
CA LYS A 291 44.35 -7.69 -50.47
C LYS A 291 43.07 -7.10 -51.05
N SER A 292 42.42 -7.78 -52.01
CA SER A 292 41.13 -7.35 -52.57
C SER A 292 40.01 -7.37 -51.52
N GLU A 293 40.00 -8.36 -50.64
CA GLU A 293 39.04 -8.50 -49.55
C GLU A 293 39.27 -7.42 -48.48
N LYS A 294 40.53 -7.15 -48.12
CA LYS A 294 40.92 -6.03 -47.23
C LYS A 294 40.55 -4.65 -47.82
N VAL A 295 40.47 -4.51 -49.14
CA VAL A 295 39.92 -3.31 -49.81
C VAL A 295 38.39 -3.29 -49.77
N LYS A 296 37.71 -4.39 -50.14
CA LYS A 296 36.24 -4.51 -50.10
C LYS A 296 35.68 -4.31 -48.68
N ALA A 297 36.34 -4.85 -47.66
CA ALA A 297 35.98 -4.66 -46.26
C ALA A 297 36.10 -3.18 -45.82
N LYS A 298 37.13 -2.45 -46.28
CA LYS A 298 37.25 -0.99 -46.04
C LYS A 298 36.14 -0.20 -46.71
N ILE A 299 35.76 -0.58 -47.94
CA ILE A 299 34.63 0.01 -48.67
C ILE A 299 33.31 -0.24 -47.92
N MET A 300 33.08 -1.48 -47.46
CA MET A 300 31.89 -1.84 -46.67
C MET A 300 31.83 -1.09 -45.34
N LYS A 301 32.94 -1.00 -44.59
CA LYS A 301 33.02 -0.21 -43.35
C LYS A 301 32.69 1.26 -43.60
N ARG A 302 33.33 1.91 -44.58
CA ARG A 302 33.01 3.29 -44.99
C ARG A 302 31.54 3.47 -45.37
N LYS A 303 30.92 2.49 -46.04
CA LYS A 303 29.48 2.53 -46.39
C LYS A 303 28.58 2.36 -45.17
N ALA A 304 28.97 1.55 -44.18
CA ALA A 304 28.25 1.42 -42.92
C ALA A 304 28.36 2.70 -42.08
N GLU A 305 29.57 3.22 -41.88
CA GLU A 305 29.88 4.50 -41.21
C GLU A 305 29.07 5.66 -41.83
N TRP A 306 29.01 5.72 -43.16
CA TRP A 306 28.24 6.74 -43.88
C TRP A 306 26.72 6.56 -43.73
N ALA A 307 26.21 5.34 -43.75
CA ALA A 307 24.79 5.05 -43.51
C ALA A 307 24.38 5.34 -42.06
N GLU A 308 25.26 5.10 -41.09
CA GLU A 308 25.07 5.43 -39.68
C GLU A 308 25.02 6.96 -39.46
N LEU A 309 25.96 7.70 -40.06
CA LEU A 309 25.96 9.17 -40.06
C LEU A 309 24.71 9.77 -40.74
N TYR A 310 24.18 9.11 -41.78
CA TYR A 310 22.91 9.54 -42.38
C TYR A 310 21.69 9.20 -41.51
N LYS A 311 21.71 8.09 -40.76
CA LYS A 311 20.67 7.77 -39.76
C LYS A 311 20.68 8.75 -38.57
N SER A 312 21.84 9.31 -38.21
CA SER A 312 21.93 10.30 -37.13
C SER A 312 21.49 11.72 -37.53
N LYS A 313 20.94 11.94 -38.74
CA LYS A 313 20.31 13.22 -39.11
C LYS A 313 18.97 13.34 -38.36
N PRO A 314 18.73 14.40 -37.56
CA PRO A 314 17.41 14.65 -36.98
C PRO A 314 16.31 14.82 -38.04
N SER A 315 15.06 14.56 -37.62
CA SER A 315 13.88 14.99 -38.37
C SER A 315 13.83 16.52 -38.43
N ASP A 316 13.11 17.06 -39.41
CA ASP A 316 12.90 18.50 -39.49
C ASP A 316 11.89 18.98 -38.40
N ASP A 317 11.07 18.07 -37.86
CA ASP A 317 10.17 18.25 -36.69
C ASP A 317 10.83 17.92 -35.33
N TYR A 318 12.17 17.85 -35.25
CA TYR A 318 12.87 17.46 -34.02
C TYR A 318 12.98 18.62 -33.02
N GLU A 319 12.19 18.57 -31.95
CA GLU A 319 12.41 19.39 -30.75
C GLU A 319 13.48 18.76 -29.84
N ASN A 320 14.37 19.58 -29.31
CA ASN A 320 15.37 19.16 -28.32
C ASN A 320 14.65 18.97 -26.96
N PRO A 321 14.72 17.77 -26.34
CA PRO A 321 13.96 17.49 -25.11
C PRO A 321 14.31 18.44 -23.96
N LYS A 322 15.56 18.93 -23.90
CA LYS A 322 15.97 19.90 -22.88
C LYS A 322 15.26 21.24 -23.02
N ASP A 323 15.00 21.69 -24.24
CA ASP A 323 14.30 22.96 -24.47
C ASP A 323 12.81 22.82 -24.08
N VAL A 324 12.23 21.64 -24.28
CA VAL A 324 10.85 21.30 -23.84
C VAL A 324 10.77 21.20 -22.31
N GLU A 325 11.77 20.60 -21.67
CA GLU A 325 11.90 20.53 -20.21
C GLU A 325 12.10 21.93 -19.59
N ASP A 326 13.01 22.75 -20.14
CA ASP A 326 13.25 24.14 -19.73
C ASP A 326 12.00 25.01 -19.91
N ILE A 327 11.24 24.84 -21.00
CA ILE A 327 9.96 25.53 -21.22
C ILE A 327 8.92 25.13 -20.15
N ARG A 328 8.80 23.84 -19.84
CA ARG A 328 7.88 23.34 -18.80
C ARG A 328 8.28 23.87 -17.42
N ALA A 329 9.55 23.74 -17.05
CA ALA A 329 10.08 24.24 -15.80
C ALA A 329 9.92 25.77 -15.68
N ALA A 330 10.07 26.52 -16.78
CA ALA A 330 9.80 27.95 -16.81
C ALA A 330 8.31 28.28 -16.62
N GLN A 331 7.39 27.53 -17.24
CA GLN A 331 5.94 27.71 -17.04
C GLN A 331 5.54 27.48 -15.58
N GLU A 332 6.00 26.37 -14.98
CA GLU A 332 5.75 26.05 -13.56
C GLU A 332 6.37 27.10 -12.62
N ASN A 333 7.60 27.54 -12.88
CA ASN A 333 8.33 28.50 -12.05
C ASN A 333 8.14 29.97 -12.48
N THR A 334 7.13 30.29 -13.32
CA THR A 334 6.79 31.69 -13.66
C THR A 334 6.31 32.46 -12.43
N GLY A 335 5.87 31.77 -11.36
CA GLY A 335 5.53 32.42 -10.08
C GLY A 335 4.23 33.21 -10.10
N CYS A 336 3.34 32.97 -11.07
CA CYS A 336 2.01 33.57 -11.11
C CYS A 336 1.16 33.12 -9.91
N TYR A 337 0.72 34.07 -9.08
CA TYR A 337 -0.25 33.79 -8.01
C TYR A 337 -1.66 33.72 -8.59
N ASN A 338 -2.00 32.57 -9.18
CA ASN A 338 -3.33 32.32 -9.73
C ASN A 338 -4.35 32.18 -8.60
N LEU A 339 -5.33 33.09 -8.54
CA LEU A 339 -6.43 33.01 -7.59
C LEU A 339 -7.31 31.78 -7.88
N LYS A 340 -7.77 31.09 -6.83
CA LYS A 340 -8.65 29.91 -6.96
C LYS A 340 -9.98 30.18 -7.66
N THR A 341 -10.38 31.45 -7.76
CA THR A 341 -11.59 31.94 -8.42
C THR A 341 -11.37 32.32 -9.88
N ALA A 342 -10.14 32.29 -10.39
CA ALA A 342 -9.84 32.62 -11.79
C ALA A 342 -10.20 31.44 -12.72
N THR A 343 -10.77 31.74 -13.90
CA THR A 343 -11.09 30.77 -14.95
C THR A 343 -9.90 29.92 -15.39
N ASN A 344 -8.68 30.46 -15.25
CA ASN A 344 -7.45 29.83 -15.69
C ASN A 344 -6.76 29.02 -14.57
N TYR A 345 -7.39 28.89 -13.40
CA TYR A 345 -6.85 28.12 -12.28
C TYR A 345 -7.17 26.62 -12.43
N ARG A 346 -6.16 25.85 -12.84
CA ARG A 346 -6.15 24.38 -12.72
C ARG A 346 -5.55 23.99 -11.37
N VAL A 347 -6.18 23.06 -10.66
CA VAL A 347 -5.66 22.52 -9.39
C VAL A 347 -4.53 21.53 -9.70
N PRO A 348 -3.27 21.78 -9.29
CA PRO A 348 -2.19 20.81 -9.48
C PRO A 348 -2.47 19.52 -8.70
N GLU A 349 -2.13 18.37 -9.25
CA GLU A 349 -2.44 17.03 -8.70
C GLU A 349 -2.08 16.89 -7.21
N HIS A 350 -0.85 17.27 -6.83
CA HIS A 350 -0.38 17.24 -5.44
C HIS A 350 -1.21 18.13 -4.47
N LYS A 351 -1.97 19.11 -4.99
CA LYS A 351 -2.88 20.00 -4.25
C LYS A 351 -4.35 19.60 -4.34
N GLN A 352 -4.71 18.54 -5.09
CA GLN A 352 -6.07 18.02 -5.14
C GLN A 352 -6.46 17.44 -3.77
N MET A 353 -7.65 17.85 -3.30
CA MET A 353 -8.19 17.51 -1.99
C MET A 353 -9.10 16.28 -2.10
N ASN A 354 -8.71 15.20 -1.42
CA ASN A 354 -9.49 13.96 -1.31
C ASN A 354 -10.10 13.91 0.10
N ILE A 355 -11.13 13.08 0.33
CA ILE A 355 -11.74 12.95 1.67
C ILE A 355 -10.72 12.50 2.71
N GLU A 356 -9.85 11.56 2.38
CA GLU A 356 -8.78 11.07 3.26
C GLU A 356 -7.83 12.21 3.66
N LYS A 357 -7.28 12.95 2.67
CA LYS A 357 -6.46 14.15 2.90
C LYS A 357 -7.20 15.20 3.76
N LYS A 358 -8.53 15.30 3.65
CA LYS A 358 -9.35 16.25 4.41
C LYS A 358 -9.67 15.77 5.84
N MET A 359 -9.95 14.49 6.05
CA MET A 359 -10.01 13.85 7.37
C MET A 359 -8.68 14.04 8.09
N MET A 360 -7.56 13.79 7.40
CA MET A 360 -6.21 13.96 7.93
C MET A 360 -5.94 15.39 8.42
N GLN A 361 -6.36 16.41 7.67
CA GLN A 361 -6.30 17.82 8.12
C GLN A 361 -7.20 18.11 9.33
N LEU A 362 -8.32 17.41 9.46
CA LEU A 362 -9.26 17.58 10.56
C LEU A 362 -8.74 16.90 11.84
N THR A 363 -8.35 15.62 11.77
CA THR A 363 -7.76 14.86 12.89
C THR A 363 -6.45 15.47 13.39
N SER A 364 -5.58 15.97 12.49
CA SER A 364 -4.33 16.64 12.89
C SER A 364 -4.57 18.00 13.54
N LEU A 365 -5.59 18.76 13.09
CA LEU A 365 -6.02 19.99 13.75
C LEU A 365 -6.63 19.70 15.13
N GLU A 366 -7.44 18.65 15.26
CA GLU A 366 -8.06 18.25 16.53
C GLU A 366 -7.00 17.81 17.56
N MET A 367 -5.99 17.03 17.15
CA MET A 367 -4.82 16.73 17.99
C MET A 367 -4.03 17.97 18.41
N LEU A 368 -3.86 18.95 17.51
CA LEU A 368 -3.16 20.20 17.81
C LEU A 368 -3.95 21.03 18.84
N ILE A 369 -5.27 21.13 18.65
CA ILE A 369 -6.19 21.80 19.58
C ILE A 369 -6.15 21.09 20.94
N HIS A 370 -6.22 19.76 20.98
CA HIS A 370 -6.18 19.00 22.23
C HIS A 370 -4.86 19.22 22.96
N LYS A 371 -3.72 18.98 22.30
CA LYS A 371 -2.40 19.16 22.90
C LYS A 371 -2.23 20.58 23.44
N THR A 372 -2.52 21.62 22.64
CA THR A 372 -2.29 23.01 23.10
C THR A 372 -3.19 23.39 24.28
N LYS A 373 -4.34 22.71 24.47
CA LYS A 373 -5.18 22.86 25.67
C LYS A 373 -4.62 22.07 26.87
N VAL A 374 -4.04 20.88 26.66
CA VAL A 374 -3.33 20.11 27.70
C VAL A 374 -2.09 20.86 28.18
N ASP A 375 -1.21 21.28 27.28
CA ASP A 375 0.02 22.05 27.59
C ASP A 375 -0.30 23.28 28.47
N MET A 376 -1.42 23.97 28.19
CA MET A 376 -1.90 25.12 28.99
C MET A 376 -2.54 24.70 30.32
N ASN A 377 -3.22 23.55 30.38
CA ASN A 377 -3.80 23.03 31.61
C ASN A 377 -2.71 22.63 32.61
N GLU A 378 -1.64 21.97 32.15
CA GLU A 378 -0.49 21.58 32.98
C GLU A 378 0.19 22.81 33.63
N GLU A 379 0.32 23.92 32.88
CA GLU A 379 0.82 25.19 33.43
C GLU A 379 -0.12 25.80 34.49
N ILE A 380 -1.44 25.65 34.34
CA ILE A 380 -2.43 26.14 35.32
C ILE A 380 -2.47 25.25 36.56
N MET A 381 -2.28 23.93 36.40
CA MET A 381 -2.19 22.99 37.51
C MET A 381 -0.89 23.18 38.30
N SER A 382 0.25 23.39 37.64
CA SER A 382 1.49 23.71 38.36
C SER A 382 1.43 25.06 39.08
N LEU A 383 0.67 26.04 38.56
CA LEU A 383 0.35 27.27 39.30
C LEU A 383 -0.55 27.00 40.53
N ARG A 384 -1.54 26.10 40.44
CA ARG A 384 -2.32 25.65 41.62
C ARG A 384 -1.40 25.01 42.66
N ASP A 385 -0.51 24.11 42.26
CA ASP A 385 0.39 23.42 43.19
C ASP A 385 1.41 24.37 43.82
N LEU A 386 1.87 25.38 43.06
CA LEU A 386 2.63 26.50 43.60
C LEU A 386 1.82 27.31 44.62
N LYS A 387 0.52 27.55 44.39
CA LYS A 387 -0.37 28.21 45.37
C LYS A 387 -0.46 27.41 46.67
N VAL A 388 -0.56 26.07 46.60
CA VAL A 388 -0.53 25.19 47.78
C VAL A 388 0.79 25.34 48.53
N SER A 389 1.93 25.27 47.81
CA SER A 389 3.27 25.42 48.39
C SER A 389 3.47 26.78 49.06
N VAL A 390 3.05 27.88 48.42
CA VAL A 390 3.10 29.24 48.98
C VAL A 390 2.19 29.37 50.20
N ILE A 391 1.01 28.74 50.20
CA ILE A 391 0.12 28.73 51.37
C ILE A 391 0.75 27.99 52.55
N ASP A 392 1.46 26.88 52.31
CA ASP A 392 2.15 26.14 53.38
C ASP A 392 3.42 26.86 53.87
N GLU A 393 4.20 27.48 52.99
CA GLU A 393 5.31 28.37 53.39
C GLU A 393 4.80 29.54 54.23
N VAL A 394 3.71 30.20 53.82
CA VAL A 394 3.10 31.30 54.59
C VAL A 394 2.56 30.81 55.94
N LYS A 395 2.02 29.58 56.05
CA LYS A 395 1.66 29.01 57.38
C LYS A 395 2.88 28.89 58.28
N CYS A 396 4.00 28.37 57.77
CA CYS A 396 5.25 28.24 58.53
C CYS A 396 5.80 29.61 58.95
N LEU A 397 5.91 30.57 58.02
CA LEU A 397 6.36 31.93 58.30
C LEU A 397 5.44 32.66 59.30
N VAL A 398 4.12 32.40 59.28
CA VAL A 398 3.16 32.93 60.27
C VAL A 398 3.27 32.23 61.63
N GLN A 399 3.72 30.97 61.70
CA GLN A 399 4.04 30.30 62.97
C GLN A 399 5.34 30.86 63.57
N GLU A 400 6.40 31.01 62.78
CA GLU A 400 7.64 31.69 63.20
C GLU A 400 7.37 33.11 63.69
N LEU A 401 6.55 33.87 62.95
CA LEU A 401 6.15 35.22 63.31
C LEU A 401 5.39 35.28 64.64
N LYS A 402 4.55 34.27 64.96
CA LYS A 402 3.87 34.17 66.26
C LYS A 402 4.87 33.95 67.39
N SER A 403 5.79 32.99 67.28
CA SER A 403 6.80 32.73 68.32
C SER A 403 7.75 33.93 68.53
N ILE A 404 8.04 34.71 67.49
CA ILE A 404 8.80 35.97 67.61
C ILE A 404 7.95 37.08 68.27
N GLN A 405 6.65 37.15 67.96
CA GLN A 405 5.74 38.11 68.58
C GLN A 405 5.43 37.76 70.05
N GLU A 406 5.41 36.49 70.44
CA GLU A 406 5.28 36.06 71.84
C GLU A 406 6.39 36.66 72.73
N ALA A 407 7.59 36.84 72.18
CA ALA A 407 8.73 37.48 72.82
C ALA A 407 8.79 39.03 72.67
N LEU A 408 7.70 39.68 72.22
CA LEU A 408 7.59 41.14 72.06
C LEU A 408 6.41 41.73 72.83
N ASP A 409 6.57 42.95 73.32
CA ASP A 409 5.50 43.72 73.99
C ASP A 409 4.30 43.96 73.05
N LEU A 410 3.08 43.90 73.59
CA LEU A 410 1.84 44.02 72.80
C LEU A 410 1.78 45.27 71.92
N SER A 411 2.34 46.40 72.40
CA SER A 411 2.36 47.69 71.70
C SER A 411 3.25 47.72 70.45
N GLU A 412 4.15 46.75 70.28
CA GLU A 412 5.14 46.69 69.19
C GLU A 412 4.89 45.49 68.24
N ARG A 413 3.73 44.84 68.34
CA ARG A 413 3.34 43.73 67.47
C ARG A 413 2.69 44.28 66.19
N LEU A 414 3.40 44.18 65.06
CA LEU A 414 2.78 44.36 63.74
C LEU A 414 1.65 43.31 63.54
N PRO A 415 0.56 43.65 62.83
CA PRO A 415 -0.55 42.73 62.63
C PRO A 415 -0.10 41.47 61.87
N LEU A 416 -0.56 40.30 62.32
CA LEU A 416 -0.30 39.02 61.65
C LEU A 416 -0.94 39.02 60.25
N PRO A 417 -0.18 38.67 59.18
CA PRO A 417 -0.76 38.44 57.86
C PRO A 417 -1.84 37.37 57.89
N GLN A 418 -2.91 37.58 57.12
CA GLN A 418 -3.93 36.55 56.93
C GLN A 418 -3.36 35.41 56.07
N ILE A 419 -3.54 34.17 56.53
CA ILE A 419 -3.13 32.97 55.78
C ILE A 419 -4.10 32.79 54.62
N PRO A 420 -3.65 32.73 53.35
CA PRO A 420 -4.57 32.53 52.23
C PRO A 420 -5.23 31.16 52.29
N HIS A 421 -6.48 31.09 51.82
CA HIS A 421 -7.25 29.85 51.73
C HIS A 421 -7.43 29.42 50.28
N LEU A 422 -7.55 28.12 50.06
CA LEU A 422 -7.90 27.54 48.76
C LEU A 422 -9.42 27.56 48.58
N HIS A 423 -9.89 28.00 47.43
CA HIS A 423 -11.32 28.05 47.13
C HIS A 423 -11.86 26.66 46.72
N PRO A 424 -13.16 26.35 46.95
CA PRO A 424 -13.77 25.08 46.50
C PRO A 424 -13.79 24.90 44.97
N GLU A 425 -13.45 25.93 44.20
CA GLU A 425 -13.32 25.90 42.74
C GLU A 425 -11.88 25.57 42.28
N GLU A 426 -10.90 25.69 43.19
CA GLU A 426 -9.51 25.27 42.98
C GLU A 426 -9.32 23.76 43.14
N ILE A 427 -10.22 23.09 43.86
CA ILE A 427 -10.13 21.64 44.16
C ILE A 427 -11.45 20.92 43.81
N PRO A 428 -11.83 20.83 42.52
CA PRO A 428 -13.05 20.13 42.11
C PRO A 428 -13.03 18.64 42.45
N GLU A 429 -11.86 17.98 42.54
CA GLU A 429 -11.75 16.57 42.95
C GLU A 429 -12.47 16.30 44.29
N LYS A 430 -12.27 17.19 45.28
CA LYS A 430 -12.82 17.05 46.63
C LYS A 430 -14.33 17.21 46.72
N LYS A 431 -14.99 17.67 45.66
CA LYS A 431 -16.47 17.68 45.57
C LYS A 431 -17.04 16.25 45.54
N PHE A 432 -16.22 15.25 45.22
CA PHE A 432 -16.59 13.83 45.15
C PHE A 432 -16.00 13.00 46.32
N GLU A 433 -15.29 13.63 47.26
CA GLU A 433 -14.77 13.00 48.47
C GLU A 433 -15.77 13.17 49.63
N CYS A 434 -16.28 12.05 50.14
CA CYS A 434 -17.27 12.06 51.22
C CYS A 434 -16.61 12.16 52.60
N ASP A 435 -16.19 13.38 52.98
CA ASP A 435 -15.74 13.68 54.35
C ASP A 435 -16.72 13.19 55.41
N SER A 436 -16.20 12.78 56.58
CA SER A 436 -17.03 12.44 57.76
C SER A 436 -18.00 13.55 58.14
N VAL A 437 -17.60 14.82 57.96
CA VAL A 437 -18.45 16.00 58.16
C VAL A 437 -19.59 16.08 57.15
N ILE A 438 -19.36 15.70 55.89
CA ILE A 438 -20.39 15.65 54.84
C ILE A 438 -21.35 14.49 55.13
N LEU A 439 -20.84 13.31 55.48
CA LEU A 439 -21.64 12.16 55.88
C LEU A 439 -22.51 12.45 57.11
N MET A 440 -21.99 13.14 58.13
CA MET A 440 -22.77 13.56 59.30
C MET A 440 -23.83 14.63 58.95
N LYS A 441 -23.54 15.55 58.02
CA LYS A 441 -24.56 16.48 57.47
C LYS A 441 -25.63 15.74 56.67
N PHE A 442 -25.26 14.71 55.90
CA PHE A 442 -26.20 13.88 55.14
C PHE A 442 -27.08 13.02 56.08
N LYS A 443 -26.50 12.39 57.09
CA LYS A 443 -27.23 11.63 58.13
C LYS A 443 -28.26 12.52 58.83
N LYS A 444 -27.87 13.72 59.29
CA LYS A 444 -28.81 14.69 59.88
C LYS A 444 -29.92 15.12 58.91
N LYS A 445 -29.63 15.22 57.61
CA LYS A 445 -30.66 15.49 56.57
C LYS A 445 -31.60 14.30 56.35
N GLN A 446 -31.12 13.06 56.43
CA GLN A 446 -31.98 11.87 56.38
C GLN A 446 -32.83 11.73 57.66
N GLU A 447 -32.25 11.92 58.85
CA GLU A 447 -32.95 11.94 60.13
C GLU A 447 -34.04 13.03 60.16
N ALA A 448 -33.78 14.21 59.59
CA ALA A 448 -34.78 15.27 59.45
C ALA A 448 -35.88 14.91 58.44
N LYS A 449 -35.54 14.24 57.32
CA LYS A 449 -36.54 13.75 56.34
C LYS A 449 -37.43 12.66 56.93
N ALA A 450 -36.85 11.69 57.66
CA ALA A 450 -37.60 10.64 58.34
C ALA A 450 -38.63 11.25 59.31
N LYS A 451 -38.21 12.19 60.17
CA LYS A 451 -39.11 12.89 61.09
C LYS A 451 -40.20 13.71 60.40
N LEU A 452 -39.90 14.34 59.26
CA LEU A 452 -40.91 15.01 58.44
C LEU A 452 -41.90 14.03 57.79
N GLN A 453 -41.52 12.77 57.62
CA GLN A 453 -42.34 11.73 57.01
C GLN A 453 -43.17 10.96 58.06
N GLU A 454 -42.62 10.68 59.25
CA GLU A 454 -43.37 10.23 60.44
C GLU A 454 -44.49 11.23 60.77
N ASN A 455 -44.17 12.54 60.80
CA ASN A 455 -45.13 13.62 61.02
C ASN A 455 -46.20 13.80 59.89
N LEU A 456 -46.14 13.00 58.81
CA LEU A 456 -47.15 13.01 57.73
C LEU A 456 -48.07 11.78 57.75
N GLU A 457 -47.74 10.75 58.53
CA GLU A 457 -48.57 9.53 58.65
C GLU A 457 -49.45 9.57 59.93
N GLU A 458 -49.04 10.30 60.98
CA GLU A 458 -49.86 10.53 62.19
C GLU A 458 -50.66 11.85 62.20
N SER A 459 -51.63 12.04 61.28
CA SER A 459 -52.92 12.74 61.54
C SER A 459 -53.72 13.05 60.26
N PRO A 460 -55.02 12.68 60.19
CA PRO A 460 -55.97 13.29 59.26
C PRO A 460 -56.69 14.51 59.88
N SER A 461 -57.14 15.43 59.01
CA SER A 461 -58.12 16.51 59.22
C SER A 461 -57.60 17.96 59.40
N SER A 462 -58.23 18.82 58.60
CA SER A 462 -58.56 20.25 58.85
C SER A 462 -57.58 21.39 58.50
N GLN A 463 -58.12 22.24 57.62
CA GLN A 463 -57.87 23.67 57.37
C GLN A 463 -56.68 24.08 56.46
N ALA A 464 -57.07 24.68 55.33
CA ALA A 464 -56.22 25.40 54.38
C ALA A 464 -55.96 26.85 54.87
N PRO A 465 -54.93 27.55 54.36
CA PRO A 465 -54.37 28.73 55.01
C PRO A 465 -55.10 30.05 54.70
N THR A 466 -54.89 31.06 55.54
CA THR A 466 -55.20 32.48 55.27
C THR A 466 -54.24 33.36 56.07
N MET A 467 -54.02 34.60 55.63
CA MET A 467 -53.07 35.61 56.15
C MET A 467 -51.59 35.33 55.85
N GLN A 468 -50.74 36.32 55.55
CA GLN A 468 -50.96 37.70 55.05
C GLN A 468 -49.70 38.16 54.29
N LYS A 469 -49.79 39.22 53.47
CA LYS A 469 -48.60 39.81 52.82
C LYS A 469 -47.75 40.60 53.82
N ALA A 470 -46.42 40.45 53.71
CA ALA A 470 -45.46 41.51 54.02
C ALA A 470 -44.20 41.32 53.17
N ASP A 471 -43.81 42.34 52.41
CA ASP A 471 -42.48 42.43 51.78
C ASP A 471 -41.46 42.93 52.82
N SER A 472 -40.21 42.45 52.76
CA SER A 472 -39.17 42.84 53.74
C SER A 472 -37.83 43.19 53.06
N THR A 473 -37.76 44.40 52.48
CA THR A 473 -36.48 45.03 52.11
C THR A 473 -35.96 45.92 53.23
N ALA A 474 -35.02 45.39 54.02
CA ALA A 474 -34.14 46.09 54.94
C ALA A 474 -32.87 45.22 55.05
N GLN A 475 -31.63 45.69 54.87
CA GLN A 475 -30.91 46.68 55.68
C GLN A 475 -31.14 46.49 57.19
N ASP A 476 -30.20 45.85 57.86
CA ASP A 476 -30.00 46.00 59.30
C ASP A 476 -28.53 46.35 59.57
N ALA A 477 -28.28 47.17 60.58
CA ALA A 477 -26.99 47.76 60.86
C ALA A 477 -26.80 47.99 62.37
N GLY A 478 -25.90 47.21 62.98
CA GLY A 478 -25.30 47.53 64.28
C GLY A 478 -26.14 47.22 65.52
N ALA A 479 -26.27 45.93 65.85
CA ALA A 479 -26.64 45.51 67.20
C ALA A 479 -25.40 45.47 68.12
N GLN A 480 -25.39 46.29 69.18
CA GLN A 480 -24.38 46.20 70.25
C GLN A 480 -24.65 45.01 71.17
N PRO A 481 -23.63 44.28 71.65
CA PRO A 481 -23.77 43.37 72.77
C PRO A 481 -23.63 44.13 74.10
N LEU A 482 -24.73 44.31 74.85
CA LEU A 482 -24.67 44.85 76.21
C LEU A 482 -25.22 43.85 77.25
N LYS A 483 -24.27 43.20 77.95
CA LYS A 483 -24.38 42.69 79.32
C LYS A 483 -25.65 41.90 79.72
N THR A 484 -25.49 40.57 79.75
CA THR A 484 -25.97 39.78 80.91
C THR A 484 -24.78 38.99 81.46
N SER A 485 -24.68 38.86 82.78
CA SER A 485 -23.50 38.34 83.47
C SER A 485 -23.39 36.81 83.42
N SER A 486 -22.28 36.29 82.89
CA SER A 486 -21.74 34.99 83.27
C SER A 486 -20.49 35.20 84.15
N SER A 487 -20.51 34.64 85.35
CA SER A 487 -19.41 34.79 86.31
C SER A 487 -18.23 33.90 85.93
N GLN A 488 -17.28 34.41 85.15
CA GLN A 488 -15.94 33.84 85.17
C GLN A 488 -15.28 34.22 86.49
N VAL A 489 -15.20 33.23 87.39
CA VAL A 489 -14.37 33.29 88.60
C VAL A 489 -12.95 33.62 88.18
N THR A 490 -12.33 34.58 88.87
CA THR A 490 -10.88 34.77 88.81
C THR A 490 -10.19 33.60 89.48
N GLU A 491 -10.04 32.49 88.76
CA GLU A 491 -8.99 31.53 89.08
C GLU A 491 -7.65 32.22 88.85
N GLN A 492 -7.16 32.82 89.93
CA GLN A 492 -5.77 33.19 90.05
C GLN A 492 -4.94 31.91 89.97
N GLN A 493 -4.55 31.52 88.76
CA GLN A 493 -3.36 30.69 88.61
C GLN A 493 -2.18 31.49 89.15
N LYS A 494 -1.92 31.28 90.45
CA LYS A 494 -0.61 31.53 91.05
C LYS A 494 0.40 30.62 90.36
N VAL A 495 0.85 31.06 89.19
CA VAL A 495 2.25 30.92 88.84
C VAL A 495 3.01 31.43 90.05
N PHE A 496 3.84 30.60 90.66
CA PHE A 496 4.78 31.10 91.66
C PHE A 496 5.72 32.05 90.92
N GLU A 497 5.57 33.34 91.19
CA GLU A 497 6.58 34.33 90.85
C GLU A 497 7.83 33.98 91.65
N ILE A 498 8.73 33.24 91.00
CA ILE A 498 10.13 33.26 91.38
C ILE A 498 10.56 34.70 91.16
N GLU A 499 10.82 35.42 92.25
CA GLU A 499 11.37 36.78 92.20
C GLU A 499 12.64 36.75 91.35
N LYS A 500 12.53 37.24 90.10
CA LYS A 500 13.70 37.47 89.27
C LYS A 500 14.46 38.62 89.90
N ALA A 501 15.71 38.36 90.28
CA ALA A 501 16.62 39.40 90.74
C ALA A 501 16.66 40.56 89.72
N GLU A 502 16.88 41.78 90.21
CA GLU A 502 16.96 42.97 89.36
C GLU A 502 18.00 42.75 88.25
N PRO A 503 17.61 42.85 86.97
CA PRO A 503 18.47 42.44 85.87
C PRO A 503 19.69 43.35 85.75
N THR A 504 20.86 42.72 85.64
CA THR A 504 22.17 43.37 85.49
C THR A 504 22.17 44.24 84.23
N GLU A 505 22.97 45.32 84.20
CA GLU A 505 23.08 46.19 83.02
C GLU A 505 23.40 45.42 81.71
N MET A 506 24.22 44.37 81.81
CA MET A 506 24.51 43.43 80.72
C MET A 506 23.25 42.72 80.21
N GLU A 507 22.37 42.27 81.11
CA GLU A 507 21.12 41.57 80.79
C GLU A 507 20.10 42.52 80.16
N LEU A 508 20.04 43.76 80.65
CA LEU A 508 19.26 44.84 80.02
C LEU A 508 19.78 45.21 78.62
N GLU A 509 21.09 45.15 78.37
CA GLU A 509 21.64 45.28 77.01
C GLU A 509 21.32 44.08 76.12
N ILE A 510 21.37 42.85 76.64
CA ILE A 510 21.01 41.63 75.89
C ILE A 510 19.54 41.71 75.47
N LEU A 511 18.62 42.01 76.39
CA LEU A 511 17.20 42.18 76.11
C LEU A 511 16.93 43.29 75.07
N LYS A 512 17.65 44.41 75.12
CA LYS A 512 17.55 45.47 74.09
C LYS A 512 18.02 44.98 72.71
N LYS A 513 19.12 44.22 72.64
CA LYS A 513 19.65 43.64 71.38
C LYS A 513 18.71 42.57 70.82
N GLU A 514 18.14 41.74 71.67
CA GLU A 514 17.12 40.73 71.30
C GLU A 514 15.83 41.38 70.83
N LYS A 515 15.35 42.43 71.51
CA LYS A 515 14.17 43.20 71.09
C LYS A 515 14.35 43.83 69.70
N ILE A 516 15.47 44.50 69.45
CA ILE A 516 15.81 45.06 68.13
C ILE A 516 15.88 43.95 67.05
N LYS A 517 16.51 42.81 67.37
CA LYS A 517 16.57 41.64 66.49
C LYS A 517 15.18 41.09 66.17
N ASN A 518 14.31 40.96 67.16
CA ASN A 518 12.96 40.42 66.99
C ASN A 518 12.08 41.35 66.14
N LEU A 519 12.17 42.68 66.32
CA LEU A 519 11.50 43.65 65.46
C LEU A 519 12.00 43.57 64.00
N TYR A 520 13.32 43.50 63.79
CA TYR A 520 13.89 43.34 62.45
C TYR A 520 13.45 42.02 61.78
N LEU A 521 13.41 40.92 62.53
CA LEU A 521 12.91 39.63 62.05
C LEU A 521 11.41 39.66 61.73
N GLN A 522 10.60 40.29 62.58
CA GLN A 522 9.16 40.50 62.38
C GLN A 522 8.89 41.26 61.06
N GLU A 523 9.57 42.38 60.83
CA GLU A 523 9.51 43.11 59.55
C GLU A 523 9.98 42.25 58.37
N THR A 524 11.09 41.51 58.54
CA THR A 524 11.67 40.68 57.46
C THR A 524 10.74 39.53 57.06
N LEU A 525 10.10 38.87 58.01
CA LEU A 525 9.11 37.82 57.76
C LEU A 525 7.86 38.37 57.06
N ILE A 526 7.34 39.52 57.49
CA ILE A 526 6.20 40.17 56.82
C ILE A 526 6.58 40.60 55.39
N LYS A 527 7.78 41.12 55.16
CA LYS A 527 8.30 41.45 53.82
C LYS A 527 8.45 40.21 52.94
N LYS A 528 8.91 39.07 53.48
CA LYS A 528 8.94 37.77 52.77
C LYS A 528 7.54 37.29 52.38
N ILE A 529 6.60 37.25 53.32
CA ILE A 529 5.20 36.83 53.07
C ILE A 529 4.57 37.68 51.97
N ASN A 530 4.73 39.01 52.04
CA ASN A 530 4.23 39.92 51.01
C ASN A 530 4.91 39.68 49.65
N ALA A 531 6.21 39.40 49.61
CA ALA A 531 6.93 39.10 48.35
C ALA A 531 6.46 37.79 47.70
N LEU A 532 6.27 36.72 48.47
CA LEU A 532 5.74 35.44 47.98
C LEU A 532 4.36 35.63 47.32
N VAL A 533 3.48 36.37 48.01
CA VAL A 533 2.13 36.66 47.53
C VAL A 533 2.13 37.54 46.28
N ILE A 534 2.97 38.59 46.23
CA ILE A 534 3.10 39.46 45.04
C ILE A 534 3.65 38.69 43.83
N ASN A 535 4.63 37.81 44.03
CA ASN A 535 5.19 36.98 42.97
C ASN A 535 4.13 36.03 42.39
N PHE A 536 3.38 35.33 43.24
CA PHE A 536 2.27 34.47 42.81
C PHE A 536 1.20 35.25 42.03
N ASP A 537 0.77 36.41 42.53
CA ASP A 537 -0.19 37.29 41.87
C ASP A 537 0.34 37.79 40.50
N ALA A 538 1.64 37.94 40.33
CA ALA A 538 2.28 38.34 39.07
C ALA A 538 2.34 37.19 38.06
N GLU A 539 2.73 35.98 38.49
CA GLU A 539 2.76 34.78 37.66
C GLU A 539 1.37 34.40 37.14
N LEU A 540 0.35 34.46 38.01
CA LEU A 540 -1.05 34.25 37.61
C LEU A 540 -1.50 35.27 36.55
N ARG A 541 -1.12 36.55 36.67
CA ARG A 541 -1.43 37.58 35.66
C ARG A 541 -0.72 37.34 34.33
N PHE A 542 0.53 36.88 34.36
CA PHE A 542 1.28 36.49 33.15
C PHE A 542 0.61 35.29 32.46
N LEU A 543 0.29 34.23 33.22
CA LEU A 543 -0.38 33.04 32.71
C LEU A 543 -1.79 33.36 32.18
N ARG A 544 -2.51 34.28 32.83
CA ARG A 544 -3.82 34.78 32.36
C ARG A 544 -3.71 35.52 31.04
N HIS A 545 -2.66 36.33 30.83
CA HIS A 545 -2.40 36.97 29.53
C HIS A 545 -2.06 35.93 28.44
N LYS A 546 -1.26 34.90 28.78
CA LYS A 546 -0.97 33.76 27.89
C LYS A 546 -2.25 33.02 27.51
N LYS A 547 -3.11 32.70 28.49
CA LYS A 547 -4.41 32.05 28.26
C LYS A 547 -5.29 32.89 27.34
N LEU A 548 -5.50 34.18 27.61
CA LEU A 548 -6.34 35.05 26.77
C LEU A 548 -5.86 35.13 25.31
N LYS A 549 -4.54 35.14 25.08
CA LYS A 549 -3.96 35.04 23.73
C LYS A 549 -4.25 33.68 23.08
N LEU A 550 -4.16 32.60 23.86
CA LEU A 550 -4.46 31.24 23.41
C LEU A 550 -5.96 31.02 23.16
N ASP A 551 -6.87 31.57 23.97
CA ASP A 551 -8.32 31.48 23.79
C ASP A 551 -8.75 31.98 22.40
N VAL A 552 -8.16 33.10 21.94
CA VAL A 552 -8.36 33.63 20.58
C VAL A 552 -7.83 32.67 19.51
N GLN A 553 -6.66 32.06 19.72
CA GLN A 553 -6.11 31.06 18.81
C GLN A 553 -6.96 29.78 18.77
N MET A 554 -7.47 29.33 19.92
CA MET A 554 -8.38 28.18 20.03
C MET A 554 -9.70 28.46 19.33
N LYS A 555 -10.31 29.64 19.48
CA LYS A 555 -11.52 30.00 18.72
C LYS A 555 -11.26 30.14 17.21
N THR A 556 -10.07 30.58 16.81
CA THR A 556 -9.65 30.58 15.40
C THR A 556 -9.50 29.15 14.86
N ALA A 557 -8.97 28.23 15.68
CA ALA A 557 -8.81 26.82 15.32
C ALA A 557 -10.16 26.08 15.29
N ASP A 558 -11.06 26.33 16.26
CA ASP A 558 -12.44 25.84 16.28
C ASP A 558 -13.19 26.27 15.00
N LEU A 559 -13.06 27.56 14.59
CA LEU A 559 -13.63 28.07 13.34
C LEU A 559 -13.02 27.39 12.10
N ARG A 560 -11.69 27.21 12.06
CA ARG A 560 -11.04 26.53 10.93
C ARG A 560 -11.41 25.05 10.86
N TYR A 561 -11.65 24.39 12.00
CA TYR A 561 -12.17 23.03 12.08
C TYR A 561 -13.57 22.93 11.47
N ILE A 562 -14.47 23.88 11.78
CA ILE A 562 -15.80 23.97 11.15
C ILE A 562 -15.67 24.10 9.63
N THR A 563 -14.88 25.05 9.11
CA THR A 563 -14.67 25.19 7.65
C THR A 563 -14.05 23.92 7.04
N CYS A 564 -13.11 23.27 7.72
CA CYS A 564 -12.55 21.99 7.26
C CYS A 564 -13.58 20.86 7.21
N TYR A 565 -14.56 20.85 8.12
CA TYR A 565 -15.67 19.91 8.13
C TYR A 565 -16.70 20.22 7.02
N GLU A 566 -16.99 21.50 6.77
CA GLU A 566 -17.82 21.94 5.64
C GLU A 566 -17.19 21.58 4.28
N GLU A 567 -15.89 21.85 4.10
CA GLU A 567 -15.09 21.37 2.96
C GLU A 567 -15.28 19.85 2.78
N LEU A 568 -15.20 19.07 3.87
CA LEU A 568 -15.35 17.62 3.84
C LEU A 568 -16.78 17.16 3.48
N LEU A 569 -17.81 17.84 3.95
CA LEU A 569 -19.20 17.57 3.59
C LEU A 569 -19.50 17.85 2.11
N ILE A 570 -18.78 18.78 1.48
CA ILE A 570 -18.83 18.99 0.02
C ILE A 570 -18.11 17.83 -0.70
N LEU A 571 -16.90 17.47 -0.28
CA LEU A 571 -16.15 16.36 -0.89
C LEU A 571 -16.93 15.04 -0.85
N ARG A 572 -17.59 14.70 0.28
CA ARG A 572 -18.42 13.49 0.42
C ARG A 572 -19.64 13.44 -0.50
N LYS A 573 -20.11 14.57 -1.04
CA LYS A 573 -21.18 14.61 -2.05
C LYS A 573 -20.65 14.37 -3.47
N LEU A 574 -19.39 14.74 -3.71
CA LEU A 574 -18.76 14.73 -5.04
C LEU A 574 -17.97 13.44 -5.32
N GLU A 575 -17.36 12.84 -4.29
CA GLU A 575 -16.53 11.61 -4.33
C GLU A 575 -17.09 10.49 -5.24
N LYS A 576 -18.40 10.21 -5.18
CA LYS A 576 -19.01 9.15 -6.01
C LYS A 576 -18.92 9.43 -7.51
N HIS A 577 -19.00 10.70 -7.92
CA HIS A 577 -18.84 11.08 -9.33
C HIS A 577 -17.35 11.17 -9.71
N GLU A 578 -16.52 11.62 -8.77
CA GLU A 578 -15.06 11.68 -8.94
C GLU A 578 -14.46 10.29 -9.19
N ASN A 579 -14.84 9.30 -8.38
CA ASN A 579 -14.40 7.93 -8.51
C ASN A 579 -14.87 7.29 -9.83
N LEU A 580 -16.13 7.52 -10.25
CA LEU A 580 -16.64 7.01 -11.53
C LEU A 580 -15.91 7.62 -12.73
N LEU A 581 -15.61 8.91 -12.72
CA LEU A 581 -14.81 9.56 -13.77
C LEU A 581 -13.36 9.05 -13.78
N GLN A 582 -12.75 8.87 -12.60
CA GLN A 582 -11.40 8.33 -12.48
C GLN A 582 -11.32 6.86 -12.92
N GLU A 583 -12.31 6.03 -12.58
CA GLU A 583 -12.42 4.64 -13.06
C GLU A 583 -12.59 4.56 -14.59
N HIS A 584 -13.42 5.44 -15.17
CA HIS A 584 -13.57 5.52 -16.62
C HIS A 584 -12.27 5.95 -17.33
N LEU A 585 -11.57 6.94 -16.77
CA LEU A 585 -10.27 7.39 -17.28
C LEU A 585 -9.19 6.31 -17.15
N ASN A 586 -9.15 5.57 -16.04
CA ASN A 586 -8.23 4.46 -15.82
C ASN A 586 -8.49 3.30 -16.81
N THR A 587 -9.75 2.97 -17.11
CA THR A 587 -10.05 1.93 -18.11
C THR A 587 -9.65 2.35 -19.53
N LEU A 588 -9.89 3.62 -19.92
CA LEU A 588 -9.43 4.17 -21.20
C LEU A 588 -7.89 4.19 -21.31
N ILE A 589 -7.16 4.48 -20.24
CA ILE A 589 -5.69 4.37 -20.21
C ILE A 589 -5.26 2.92 -20.49
N HIS A 590 -5.80 1.95 -19.75
CA HIS A 590 -5.43 0.54 -19.95
C HIS A 590 -5.81 0.00 -21.34
N GLU A 591 -6.91 0.48 -21.94
CA GLU A 591 -7.23 0.20 -23.34
C GLU A 591 -6.22 0.81 -24.31
N GLN A 592 -5.80 2.06 -24.08
CA GLN A 592 -4.79 2.75 -24.88
C GLN A 592 -3.44 2.02 -24.80
N GLU A 593 -2.98 1.65 -23.59
CA GLU A 593 -1.76 0.86 -23.35
C GLU A 593 -1.82 -0.49 -24.07
N ALA A 594 -2.91 -1.25 -23.88
CA ALA A 594 -3.11 -2.54 -24.51
C ALA A 594 -3.15 -2.45 -26.05
N MET A 595 -3.69 -1.37 -26.61
CA MET A 595 -3.63 -1.12 -28.05
C MET A 595 -2.25 -0.66 -28.53
N GLN A 596 -1.53 0.17 -27.76
CA GLN A 596 -0.14 0.54 -28.09
C GLN A 596 0.79 -0.68 -28.12
N VAL A 597 0.67 -1.61 -27.17
CA VAL A 597 1.46 -2.86 -27.16
C VAL A 597 1.15 -3.72 -28.39
N LYS A 598 -0.13 -3.83 -28.78
CA LYS A 598 -0.56 -4.55 -30.00
C LYS A 598 -0.10 -3.84 -31.29
N LEU A 599 -0.05 -2.51 -31.32
CA LEU A 599 0.52 -1.75 -32.44
C LEU A 599 2.04 -1.96 -32.56
N LYS A 600 2.77 -1.91 -31.45
CA LYS A 600 4.22 -2.18 -31.39
C LYS A 600 4.55 -3.59 -31.87
N SER A 601 3.78 -4.60 -31.47
CA SER A 601 4.00 -5.98 -31.94
C SER A 601 3.64 -6.19 -33.41
N TYR A 602 2.60 -5.53 -33.95
CA TYR A 602 2.32 -5.54 -35.38
C TYR A 602 3.39 -4.81 -36.21
N LEU A 603 4.01 -3.74 -35.71
CA LEU A 603 5.15 -3.09 -36.37
C LEU A 603 6.36 -4.04 -36.47
N ALA A 604 6.73 -4.71 -35.37
CA ALA A 604 7.80 -5.70 -35.37
C ALA A 604 7.52 -6.88 -36.32
N GLN A 605 6.28 -7.38 -36.36
CA GLN A 605 5.88 -8.41 -37.33
C GLN A 605 5.96 -7.91 -38.78
N MET A 606 5.54 -6.67 -39.05
CA MET A 606 5.66 -6.05 -40.37
C MET A 606 7.12 -5.87 -40.80
N GLU A 607 8.04 -5.62 -39.87
CA GLU A 607 9.47 -5.52 -40.15
C GLU A 607 10.11 -6.88 -40.41
N ALA A 608 9.81 -7.90 -39.61
CA ALA A 608 10.23 -9.28 -39.87
C ALA A 608 9.76 -9.76 -41.26
N ARG A 609 8.51 -9.48 -41.64
CA ARG A 609 7.96 -9.84 -42.96
C ARG A 609 8.56 -9.03 -44.11
N LYS A 610 8.91 -7.75 -43.91
CA LYS A 610 9.71 -6.97 -44.89
C LYS A 610 11.08 -7.63 -45.12
N CYS A 611 11.77 -8.02 -44.05
CA CYS A 611 13.07 -8.69 -44.14
C CYS A 611 12.98 -10.01 -44.91
N GLU A 612 11.94 -10.83 -44.66
CA GLU A 612 11.75 -12.09 -45.40
C GLU A 612 11.43 -11.86 -46.88
N ILE A 613 10.62 -10.83 -47.20
CA ILE A 613 10.36 -10.40 -48.59
C ILE A 613 11.64 -9.93 -49.29
N VAL A 614 12.58 -9.31 -48.57
CA VAL A 614 13.91 -8.94 -49.12
C VAL A 614 14.76 -10.19 -49.38
N LYS A 615 14.86 -11.12 -48.42
CA LYS A 615 15.58 -12.41 -48.65
C LYS A 615 15.03 -13.15 -49.86
N LEU A 616 13.71 -13.29 -50.00
CA LEU A 616 13.10 -13.97 -51.15
C LEU A 616 13.39 -13.26 -52.49
N GLN A 617 13.47 -11.92 -52.50
CA GLN A 617 13.92 -11.17 -53.68
C GLN A 617 15.42 -11.36 -53.97
N GLU A 618 16.25 -11.55 -52.95
CA GLU A 618 17.67 -11.88 -53.10
C GLU A 618 17.86 -13.31 -53.61
N CYS A 619 17.05 -14.27 -53.14
CA CYS A 619 16.99 -15.63 -53.69
C CYS A 619 16.50 -15.65 -55.16
N GLU A 620 15.50 -14.85 -55.53
CA GLU A 620 15.09 -14.71 -56.94
C GLU A 620 16.23 -14.13 -57.79
N LYS A 621 16.92 -13.07 -57.33
CA LYS A 621 18.10 -12.52 -58.01
C LYS A 621 19.24 -13.54 -58.14
N ALA A 622 19.49 -14.32 -57.09
CA ALA A 622 20.51 -15.37 -57.08
C ALA A 622 20.18 -16.51 -58.05
N LEU A 623 18.91 -16.91 -58.18
CA LEU A 623 18.47 -17.86 -59.20
C LEU A 623 18.65 -17.31 -60.61
N TYR A 624 18.29 -16.05 -60.90
CA TYR A 624 18.58 -15.48 -62.21
C TYR A 624 20.09 -15.39 -62.47
N ALA A 625 20.91 -15.07 -61.47
CA ALA A 625 22.37 -15.04 -61.62
C ALA A 625 22.95 -16.44 -61.90
N SER A 626 22.50 -17.48 -61.20
CA SER A 626 22.93 -18.86 -61.45
C SER A 626 22.46 -19.38 -62.82
N PHE A 627 21.27 -18.97 -63.27
CA PHE A 627 20.78 -19.22 -64.62
C PHE A 627 21.64 -18.55 -65.70
N GLN A 628 21.95 -17.25 -65.58
CA GLN A 628 22.84 -16.56 -66.52
C GLN A 628 24.25 -17.19 -66.55
N THR A 629 24.77 -17.59 -65.39
CA THR A 629 26.05 -18.31 -65.29
C THR A 629 25.99 -19.69 -65.96
N SER A 630 24.83 -20.36 -65.95
CA SER A 630 24.60 -21.65 -66.61
C SER A 630 24.39 -21.53 -68.13
N LEU A 631 23.97 -20.36 -68.64
CA LEU A 631 23.84 -20.11 -70.07
C LEU A 631 25.20 -19.86 -70.75
N GLY A 632 26.09 -19.10 -70.10
CA GLY A 632 27.36 -18.67 -70.69
C GLY A 632 27.22 -17.56 -71.74
N GLU A 633 28.35 -17.00 -72.17
CA GLU A 633 28.38 -15.73 -72.94
C GLU A 633 27.96 -15.85 -74.41
N ASN A 634 27.97 -17.05 -75.00
CA ASN A 634 27.60 -17.29 -76.39
C ASN A 634 26.82 -18.61 -76.52
N ASN A 635 25.49 -18.56 -76.43
CA ASN A 635 24.64 -19.75 -76.47
C ASN A 635 23.37 -19.46 -77.28
N GLU A 636 23.21 -20.10 -78.44
CA GLU A 636 22.15 -19.81 -79.42
C GLU A 636 20.74 -19.97 -78.83
N PHE A 637 20.57 -20.91 -77.92
CA PHE A 637 19.31 -21.18 -77.23
C PHE A 637 19.03 -20.25 -76.03
N ALA A 638 19.88 -19.27 -75.72
CA ALA A 638 19.71 -18.40 -74.56
C ALA A 638 18.37 -17.64 -74.55
N GLN A 639 17.88 -17.21 -75.71
CA GLN A 639 16.56 -16.58 -75.82
C GLN A 639 15.42 -17.58 -75.53
N PHE A 640 15.51 -18.80 -76.08
CA PHE A 640 14.54 -19.87 -75.86
C PHE A 640 14.49 -20.30 -74.39
N LEU A 641 15.64 -20.63 -73.79
CA LEU A 641 15.74 -21.02 -72.37
C LEU A 641 15.27 -19.88 -71.44
N THR A 642 15.51 -18.61 -71.81
CA THR A 642 14.97 -17.45 -71.07
C THR A 642 13.46 -17.31 -71.21
N LYS A 643 12.86 -17.63 -72.37
CA LYS A 643 11.40 -17.75 -72.53
C LYS A 643 10.86 -18.88 -71.65
N VAL A 644 11.45 -20.09 -71.71
CA VAL A 644 11.05 -21.26 -70.90
C VAL A 644 11.07 -20.94 -69.40
N LEU A 645 12.14 -20.33 -68.88
CA LEU A 645 12.24 -19.93 -67.47
C LEU A 645 11.18 -18.89 -67.05
N LYS A 646 10.78 -17.98 -67.97
CA LYS A 646 9.81 -16.92 -67.70
C LYS A 646 8.35 -17.33 -67.94
N LYS A 647 8.08 -18.35 -68.77
CA LYS A 647 6.74 -18.82 -69.14
C LYS A 647 6.03 -19.44 -67.94
N LYS A 648 5.03 -18.72 -67.41
CA LYS A 648 4.18 -19.18 -66.30
C LYS A 648 3.47 -20.47 -66.70
N ILE A 649 3.64 -21.53 -65.91
CA ILE A 649 2.79 -22.72 -66.01
C ILE A 649 1.50 -22.40 -65.24
N LYS A 650 0.35 -22.67 -65.85
CA LYS A 650 -0.97 -22.58 -65.20
C LYS A 650 -1.20 -23.87 -64.40
N CYS A 651 -0.64 -23.94 -63.19
CA CYS A 651 -0.92 -25.05 -62.28
C CYS A 651 -2.41 -25.05 -61.93
N THR A 652 -3.14 -26.06 -62.39
CA THR A 652 -4.42 -26.47 -61.81
C THR A 652 -4.11 -27.15 -60.48
N GLU A 653 -4.31 -26.44 -59.37
CA GLU A 653 -4.41 -27.04 -58.05
C GLU A 653 -5.85 -27.57 -57.92
N GLU A 654 -6.02 -28.85 -57.57
CA GLU A 654 -7.34 -29.47 -57.51
C GLU A 654 -8.14 -28.96 -56.31
N GLU A 655 -9.34 -28.44 -56.56
CA GLU A 655 -10.23 -27.94 -55.51
C GLU A 655 -10.92 -29.10 -54.80
N GLY A 656 -10.28 -29.61 -53.75
CA GLY A 656 -10.90 -30.49 -52.76
C GLY A 656 -11.93 -29.74 -51.92
N GLY A 657 -13.11 -29.49 -52.49
CA GLY A 657 -14.18 -28.76 -51.83
C GLY A 657 -14.96 -29.59 -50.81
N THR A 658 -15.22 -28.99 -49.65
CA THR A 658 -16.41 -29.27 -48.82
C THR A 658 -16.99 -27.93 -48.42
N GLU A 659 -18.31 -27.77 -48.60
CA GLU A 659 -19.04 -26.53 -48.36
C GLU A 659 -19.27 -26.29 -46.86
N SER A 660 -19.33 -25.02 -46.48
CA SER A 660 -20.42 -24.50 -45.66
C SER A 660 -20.51 -23.00 -45.89
N ASP A 661 -21.65 -22.55 -46.40
CA ASP A 661 -22.06 -21.16 -46.22
C ASP A 661 -22.28 -20.88 -44.72
N GLU A 662 -22.09 -19.63 -44.30
CA GLU A 662 -23.19 -18.80 -43.83
C GLU A 662 -22.94 -17.37 -44.33
N GLU A 663 -24.02 -16.65 -44.67
CA GLU A 663 -23.98 -15.25 -45.09
C GLU A 663 -23.90 -14.31 -43.88
N GLU A 664 -23.40 -13.09 -44.08
CA GLU A 664 -24.10 -11.87 -43.65
C GLU A 664 -23.46 -10.65 -44.32
N GLU A 665 -24.28 -9.62 -44.57
CA GLU A 665 -23.89 -8.47 -45.38
C GLU A 665 -23.10 -7.42 -44.58
N ASN A 666 -22.35 -6.57 -45.27
CA ASN A 666 -22.79 -5.18 -45.48
C ASN A 666 -21.89 -4.45 -46.47
N LYS A 667 -22.51 -3.69 -47.37
CA LYS A 667 -21.83 -2.72 -48.26
C LYS A 667 -21.82 -1.36 -47.57
N GLU A 668 -20.77 -0.58 -47.82
CA GLU A 668 -20.97 0.80 -48.28
C GLU A 668 -19.86 1.14 -49.27
N GLU A 669 -20.14 2.12 -50.13
CA GLU A 669 -19.45 2.36 -51.39
C GLU A 669 -18.43 3.51 -51.26
N ASN A 670 -17.37 3.47 -52.06
CA ASN A 670 -16.74 4.69 -52.56
C ASN A 670 -16.08 4.36 -53.90
N ASP A 671 -16.85 4.55 -54.97
CA ASP A 671 -16.42 4.32 -56.34
C ASP A 671 -15.99 5.68 -56.93
N GLU A 672 -14.70 5.84 -57.20
CA GLU A 672 -14.14 6.96 -57.95
C GLU A 672 -13.23 6.37 -59.03
N GLU A 673 -13.68 6.45 -60.28
CA GLU A 673 -12.96 5.87 -61.41
C GLU A 673 -11.60 6.55 -61.62
N SER A 674 -10.58 5.74 -61.89
CA SER A 674 -9.44 6.19 -62.69
C SER A 674 -9.22 5.25 -63.87
N SER A 675 -10.16 5.31 -64.81
CA SER A 675 -10.07 4.65 -66.10
C SER A 675 -8.95 5.29 -66.95
N MET A 676 -7.70 4.89 -66.70
CA MET A 676 -6.60 5.17 -67.62
C MET A 676 -6.18 3.89 -68.35
N ARG A 677 -7.03 3.50 -69.31
CA ARG A 677 -6.79 2.42 -70.27
C ARG A 677 -5.64 2.79 -71.23
N SER A 678 -4.40 2.73 -70.74
CA SER A 678 -3.19 2.83 -71.56
C SER A 678 -3.10 1.63 -72.50
N LYS A 679 -3.66 1.81 -73.71
CA LYS A 679 -3.62 0.83 -74.79
C LYS A 679 -2.19 0.78 -75.36
N GLU A 680 -1.31 -0.02 -74.75
CA GLU A 680 -0.06 -0.42 -75.41
C GLU A 680 -0.35 -1.61 -76.32
N GLU A 681 -0.45 -1.35 -77.63
CA GLU A 681 -0.54 -2.39 -78.66
C GLU A 681 0.83 -3.03 -78.88
N SER A 682 1.21 -3.93 -77.97
CA SER A 682 2.38 -4.80 -78.11
C SER A 682 1.99 -6.13 -78.77
N SER A 683 1.76 -6.08 -80.08
CA SER A 683 1.72 -7.17 -81.06
C SER A 683 1.37 -8.59 -80.58
N GLU A 684 0.25 -9.11 -81.08
CA GLU A 684 0.11 -10.56 -81.29
C GLU A 684 1.19 -11.01 -82.28
N SER A 685 2.28 -11.58 -81.77
CA SER A 685 3.12 -12.49 -82.54
C SER A 685 2.58 -13.90 -82.36
N GLU A 686 2.18 -14.53 -83.47
CA GLU A 686 1.82 -15.96 -83.55
C GLU A 686 2.70 -16.81 -82.61
N ASP A 687 2.11 -17.33 -81.53
CA ASP A 687 2.82 -18.21 -80.59
C ASP A 687 2.82 -19.62 -81.22
N GLU A 688 3.77 -19.85 -82.13
CA GLU A 688 4.05 -21.18 -82.69
C GLU A 688 4.09 -22.18 -81.52
N ALA A 689 3.24 -23.21 -81.57
CA ALA A 689 2.99 -24.12 -80.47
C ALA A 689 4.16 -25.10 -80.24
N PHE A 690 5.32 -24.57 -79.85
CA PHE A 690 6.46 -25.33 -79.41
C PHE A 690 6.13 -26.06 -78.10
N ASP A 691 6.17 -27.38 -78.18
CA ASP A 691 6.05 -28.27 -77.03
C ASP A 691 7.31 -28.16 -76.16
N ASP A 692 7.22 -27.33 -75.12
CA ASP A 692 8.27 -27.08 -74.12
C ASP A 692 8.64 -28.34 -73.28
N SER A 693 8.15 -29.54 -73.62
CA SER A 693 8.62 -30.80 -73.05
C SER A 693 9.79 -31.44 -73.80
N VAL A 694 10.06 -31.05 -75.05
CA VAL A 694 11.06 -31.69 -75.92
C VAL A 694 12.33 -30.86 -76.06
N CYS A 695 13.48 -31.47 -75.75
CA CYS A 695 14.79 -30.86 -75.89
C CYS A 695 15.14 -30.60 -77.38
N PRO A 696 15.52 -29.36 -77.77
CA PRO A 696 15.93 -29.06 -79.15
C PRO A 696 17.16 -29.88 -79.58
N LYS A 697 17.20 -30.37 -80.83
CA LYS A 697 18.16 -31.40 -81.29
C LYS A 697 19.67 -31.04 -81.21
N ASN A 698 20.02 -29.78 -80.94
CA ASN A 698 21.40 -29.33 -80.71
C ASN A 698 21.61 -28.68 -79.32
N CYS A 699 20.63 -28.72 -78.41
CA CYS A 699 20.77 -28.29 -77.03
C CYS A 699 21.31 -29.45 -76.17
N SER A 700 22.09 -29.15 -75.13
CA SER A 700 22.51 -30.20 -74.19
C SER A 700 21.41 -30.49 -73.17
N GLU A 701 21.00 -31.75 -73.11
CA GLU A 701 19.94 -32.26 -72.23
C GLU A 701 20.09 -31.79 -70.77
N ALA A 702 21.32 -31.77 -70.26
CA ALA A 702 21.64 -31.30 -68.91
C ALA A 702 21.34 -29.79 -68.68
N LEU A 703 21.54 -28.93 -69.68
CA LEU A 703 21.20 -27.49 -69.56
C LEU A 703 19.69 -27.28 -69.61
N PHE A 704 18.96 -28.07 -70.41
CA PHE A 704 17.51 -28.02 -70.47
C PHE A 704 16.87 -28.51 -69.16
N GLN A 705 17.30 -29.66 -68.64
CA GLN A 705 16.85 -30.20 -67.35
C GLN A 705 17.20 -29.27 -66.17
N ASN A 706 18.41 -28.68 -66.15
CA ASN A 706 18.78 -27.67 -65.15
C ASN A 706 17.90 -26.41 -65.27
N THR A 707 17.63 -25.91 -66.49
CA THR A 707 16.70 -24.79 -66.72
C THR A 707 15.31 -25.08 -66.17
N MET A 708 14.81 -26.31 -66.35
CA MET A 708 13.52 -26.73 -65.77
C MET A 708 13.57 -26.83 -64.24
N GLN A 709 14.64 -27.35 -63.63
CA GLN A 709 14.81 -27.35 -62.16
C GLN A 709 14.88 -25.92 -61.59
N LEU A 710 15.55 -25.00 -62.28
CA LEU A 710 15.58 -23.58 -61.93
C LEU A 710 14.20 -22.92 -62.11
N ARG A 711 13.41 -23.33 -63.12
CA ARG A 711 12.02 -22.90 -63.34
C ARG A 711 11.10 -23.33 -62.19
N TRP A 712 11.19 -24.57 -61.71
CA TRP A 712 10.46 -25.04 -60.54
C TRP A 712 10.81 -24.20 -59.30
N ARG A 713 12.10 -24.10 -58.93
CA ARG A 713 12.56 -23.30 -57.78
C ARG A 713 12.16 -21.82 -57.87
N LEU A 714 12.13 -21.26 -59.08
CA LEU A 714 11.69 -19.89 -59.35
C LEU A 714 10.18 -19.73 -59.19
N LEU A 715 9.37 -20.74 -59.53
CA LEU A 715 7.93 -20.77 -59.26
C LEU A 715 7.67 -20.89 -57.74
N ASP A 716 8.42 -21.74 -57.03
CA ASP A 716 8.29 -21.91 -55.58
C ASP A 716 8.61 -20.61 -54.82
N ILE A 717 9.73 -19.96 -55.16
CA ILE A 717 10.09 -18.65 -54.58
C ILE A 717 9.05 -17.59 -54.96
N LYS A 718 8.48 -17.60 -56.18
CA LYS A 718 7.41 -16.67 -56.56
C LYS A 718 6.09 -16.94 -55.81
N LYS A 719 5.74 -18.20 -55.54
CA LYS A 719 4.59 -18.57 -54.68
C LYS A 719 4.83 -18.07 -53.26
N ALA A 720 5.98 -18.36 -52.66
CA ALA A 720 6.35 -17.89 -51.32
C ALA A 720 6.36 -16.35 -51.22
N LEU A 721 6.96 -15.65 -52.18
CA LEU A 721 7.04 -14.19 -52.22
C LEU A 721 5.63 -13.55 -52.40
N ALA A 722 4.73 -14.20 -53.15
CA ALA A 722 3.32 -13.79 -53.23
C ALA A 722 2.55 -14.04 -51.91
N GLN A 723 2.77 -15.19 -51.25
CA GLN A 723 2.20 -15.51 -49.95
C GLN A 723 2.66 -14.53 -48.87
N GLU A 724 3.96 -14.26 -48.75
CA GLU A 724 4.52 -13.29 -47.81
C GLU A 724 4.01 -11.86 -48.07
N LYS A 725 3.87 -11.45 -49.35
CA LYS A 725 3.21 -10.19 -49.70
C LYS A 725 1.74 -10.15 -49.27
N LYS A 726 0.98 -11.25 -49.40
CA LYS A 726 -0.41 -11.37 -48.94
C LYS A 726 -0.50 -11.30 -47.41
N VAL A 727 0.41 -11.96 -46.68
CA VAL A 727 0.53 -11.91 -45.22
C VAL A 727 0.88 -10.48 -44.75
N ALA A 728 1.87 -9.83 -45.35
CA ALA A 728 2.25 -8.45 -45.03
C ALA A 728 1.13 -7.44 -45.35
N ALA A 729 0.38 -7.64 -46.44
CA ALA A 729 -0.80 -6.82 -46.75
C ALA A 729 -1.91 -7.00 -45.70
N ASN A 730 -2.17 -8.23 -45.25
CA ASN A 730 -3.16 -8.52 -44.22
C ASN A 730 -2.73 -7.98 -42.84
N LEU A 731 -1.45 -8.07 -42.48
CA LEU A 731 -0.91 -7.44 -41.27
C LEU A 731 -1.01 -5.91 -41.35
N ARG A 732 -0.74 -5.29 -42.51
CA ARG A 732 -0.93 -3.84 -42.71
C ARG A 732 -2.39 -3.43 -42.58
N LYS A 733 -3.35 -4.24 -43.07
CA LYS A 733 -4.80 -4.02 -42.84
C LYS A 733 -5.14 -4.07 -41.34
N LYS A 734 -4.67 -5.10 -40.62
CA LYS A 734 -4.88 -5.23 -39.16
C LYS A 734 -4.26 -4.07 -38.36
N TYR A 735 -3.04 -3.67 -38.69
CA TYR A 735 -2.37 -2.50 -38.11
C TYR A 735 -3.16 -1.21 -38.36
N ASN A 736 -3.57 -0.93 -39.60
CA ASN A 736 -4.34 0.27 -39.94
C ASN A 736 -5.70 0.31 -39.21
N ALA A 737 -6.39 -0.82 -39.09
CA ALA A 737 -7.65 -0.92 -38.34
C ALA A 737 -7.45 -0.66 -36.84
N LEU A 738 -6.41 -1.25 -36.24
CA LEU A 738 -6.06 -1.02 -34.84
C LEU A 738 -5.61 0.43 -34.59
N ALA A 739 -4.87 1.04 -35.51
CA ALA A 739 -4.42 2.42 -35.39
C ALA A 739 -5.59 3.42 -35.47
N ARG A 740 -6.64 3.13 -36.26
CA ARG A 740 -7.90 3.90 -36.23
C ARG A 740 -8.60 3.77 -34.88
N LYS A 741 -8.70 2.55 -34.31
CA LYS A 741 -9.28 2.34 -32.97
C LYS A 741 -8.48 3.03 -31.86
N ALA A 742 -7.15 2.95 -31.91
CA ALA A 742 -6.27 3.62 -30.96
C ALA A 742 -6.46 5.14 -30.96
N LYS A 743 -6.60 5.77 -32.14
CA LYS A 743 -6.94 7.19 -32.24
C LYS A 743 -8.33 7.53 -31.68
N GLY A 744 -9.31 6.64 -31.85
CA GLY A 744 -10.63 6.80 -31.23
C GLY A 744 -10.58 6.77 -29.70
N VAL A 745 -9.83 5.84 -29.12
CA VAL A 745 -9.60 5.79 -27.66
C VAL A 745 -8.76 6.97 -27.17
N GLU A 746 -7.79 7.43 -27.95
CA GLU A 746 -7.02 8.66 -27.68
C GLU A 746 -7.93 9.90 -27.64
N THR A 747 -8.86 10.07 -28.58
CA THR A 747 -9.85 11.16 -28.52
C THR A 747 -10.86 11.00 -27.37
N ASN A 748 -11.27 9.77 -27.03
CA ASN A 748 -12.16 9.52 -25.89
C ASN A 748 -11.46 9.79 -24.55
N LEU A 749 -10.16 9.49 -24.47
CA LEU A 749 -9.30 9.79 -23.34
C LEU A 749 -9.07 11.31 -23.22
N GLU A 750 -8.93 12.04 -24.33
CA GLU A 750 -8.95 13.51 -24.31
C GLU A 750 -10.28 14.08 -23.80
N THR A 751 -11.43 13.54 -24.20
CA THR A 751 -12.73 14.01 -23.68
C THR A 751 -12.92 13.67 -22.21
N ALA A 752 -12.59 12.45 -21.76
CA ALA A 752 -12.66 12.06 -20.36
C ALA A 752 -11.72 12.89 -19.46
N ASN A 753 -10.52 13.24 -19.95
CA ASN A 753 -9.63 14.18 -19.25
C ASN A 753 -10.28 15.57 -19.10
N ARG A 754 -10.88 16.11 -20.18
CA ARG A 754 -11.56 17.43 -20.13
C ARG A 754 -12.78 17.41 -19.21
N GLU A 755 -13.55 16.32 -19.20
CA GLU A 755 -14.67 16.13 -18.27
C GLU A 755 -14.19 16.11 -16.82
N LEU A 756 -13.13 15.34 -16.50
CA LEU A 756 -12.51 15.33 -15.18
C LEU A 756 -11.95 16.72 -14.80
N GLU A 757 -11.30 17.44 -15.72
CA GLU A 757 -10.84 18.82 -15.50
C GLU A 757 -12.01 19.77 -15.16
N THR A 758 -13.13 19.70 -15.89
CA THR A 758 -14.32 20.50 -15.58
C THR A 758 -14.95 20.12 -14.24
N PHE A 759 -14.95 18.83 -13.89
CA PHE A 759 -15.41 18.36 -12.58
C PHE A 759 -14.52 18.85 -11.42
N GLN A 760 -13.19 18.80 -11.58
CA GLN A 760 -12.24 19.35 -10.60
C GLN A 760 -12.40 20.89 -10.47
N TRP A 761 -12.73 21.58 -11.56
CA TRP A 761 -13.05 23.01 -11.53
C TRP A 761 -14.37 23.30 -10.80
N GLU A 762 -15.45 22.56 -11.07
CA GLU A 762 -16.71 22.66 -10.31
C GLU A 762 -16.52 22.36 -8.82
N LYS A 763 -15.74 21.32 -8.50
CA LYS A 763 -15.36 20.94 -7.13
C LYS A 763 -14.63 22.08 -6.44
N GLN A 764 -13.68 22.74 -7.12
CA GLN A 764 -13.00 23.91 -6.58
C GLN A 764 -13.92 25.14 -6.49
N GLN A 765 -14.87 25.33 -7.40
CA GLN A 765 -15.89 26.40 -7.28
C GLN A 765 -16.75 26.20 -6.02
N LYS A 766 -17.31 25.00 -5.84
CA LYS A 766 -18.12 24.65 -4.65
C LYS A 766 -17.32 24.79 -3.34
N MET A 767 -16.00 24.55 -3.37
CA MET A 767 -15.12 24.85 -2.22
C MET A 767 -14.80 26.34 -2.03
N ASN A 768 -14.84 27.17 -3.09
CA ASN A 768 -14.63 28.62 -3.01
C ASN A 768 -15.86 29.37 -2.46
N GLU A 769 -17.04 28.75 -2.49
CA GLU A 769 -18.29 29.30 -1.92
C GLU A 769 -18.28 29.31 -0.38
N LEU A 770 -17.37 28.56 0.26
CA LEU A 770 -17.21 28.53 1.73
C LEU A 770 -16.48 29.78 2.26
N HIS A 771 -17.09 30.47 3.22
CA HIS A 771 -16.51 31.64 3.87
C HIS A 771 -15.47 31.26 4.93
N VAL A 772 -14.22 31.70 4.74
CA VAL A 772 -13.13 31.48 5.71
C VAL A 772 -12.97 32.70 6.61
N VAL A 773 -13.19 32.54 7.91
CA VAL A 773 -12.97 33.62 8.89
C VAL A 773 -11.48 33.77 9.20
N VAL A 774 -10.93 34.98 8.99
CA VAL A 774 -9.52 35.31 9.28
C VAL A 774 -9.46 36.49 10.26
N PRO A 775 -9.08 36.27 11.53
CA PRO A 775 -8.95 37.36 12.50
C PRO A 775 -7.65 38.15 12.26
N LEU A 776 -7.79 39.38 11.78
CA LEU A 776 -6.67 40.32 11.59
C LEU A 776 -6.61 41.33 12.74
N LYS A 777 -5.40 41.66 13.20
CA LYS A 777 -5.17 42.80 14.09
C LYS A 777 -5.10 44.08 13.26
N LEU A 778 -5.53 45.21 13.83
CA LEU A 778 -5.58 46.50 13.12
C LEU A 778 -4.22 46.91 12.50
N HIS A 779 -3.09 46.59 13.15
CA HIS A 779 -1.75 46.88 12.62
C HIS A 779 -1.28 45.95 11.48
N GLN A 780 -2.08 44.95 11.10
CA GLN A 780 -1.80 44.06 9.96
C GLN A 780 -2.55 44.50 8.70
N VAL A 781 -3.41 45.51 8.80
CA VAL A 781 -4.19 46.06 7.68
C VAL A 781 -3.41 47.21 7.04
N GLU A 782 -2.55 46.88 6.07
CA GLU A 782 -1.81 47.87 5.27
C GLU A 782 -2.70 48.52 4.17
N TYR A 783 -3.96 48.06 3.99
CA TYR A 783 -4.93 48.59 3.02
C TYR A 783 -5.69 49.81 3.57
N LEU A 784 -5.34 50.99 3.07
CA LEU A 784 -5.96 52.28 3.42
C LEU A 784 -6.50 52.95 2.16
N VAL A 785 -7.74 53.46 2.22
CA VAL A 785 -8.35 54.26 1.15
C VAL A 785 -8.47 55.69 1.64
N ASN A 786 -7.91 56.64 0.89
CA ASN A 786 -7.87 58.08 1.26
C ASN A 786 -7.29 58.35 2.67
N GLY A 787 -6.39 57.49 3.14
CA GLY A 787 -5.76 57.60 4.47
C GLY A 787 -6.62 57.12 5.65
N GLN A 788 -7.80 56.55 5.39
CA GLN A 788 -8.67 55.94 6.41
C GLN A 788 -8.84 54.43 6.15
N MET A 789 -9.23 53.69 7.20
CA MET A 789 -9.57 52.29 7.10
C MET A 789 -11.00 52.14 6.54
N PRO A 790 -11.21 51.41 5.44
CA PRO A 790 -12.55 51.12 4.93
C PRO A 790 -13.40 50.33 5.94
N SER A 791 -14.70 50.58 5.96
CA SER A 791 -15.64 49.75 6.73
C SER A 791 -15.86 48.38 6.09
N ASP A 792 -15.90 48.33 4.75
CA ASP A 792 -16.03 47.11 3.96
C ASP A 792 -14.71 46.75 3.26
N PHE A 793 -14.27 45.50 3.41
CA PHE A 793 -13.06 44.96 2.77
C PHE A 793 -13.36 44.09 1.54
N SER A 794 -14.61 44.06 1.04
CA SER A 794 -15.07 43.16 -0.02
C SER A 794 -14.37 43.31 -1.38
N GLN A 795 -13.62 44.41 -1.59
CA GLN A 795 -12.79 44.65 -2.78
C GLN A 795 -11.28 44.44 -2.54
N ALA A 796 -10.87 44.13 -1.30
CA ALA A 796 -9.48 43.91 -0.93
C ALA A 796 -9.14 42.41 -0.93
N LEU A 797 -7.91 42.05 -1.36
CA LEU A 797 -7.43 40.67 -1.29
C LEU A 797 -6.40 40.51 -0.17
N VAL A 798 -6.62 39.53 0.71
CA VAL A 798 -5.70 39.22 1.82
C VAL A 798 -4.52 38.39 1.32
N PHE A 799 -3.32 38.95 1.41
CA PHE A 799 -2.05 38.26 1.09
C PHE A 799 -1.21 38.03 2.35
N SER A 800 -0.44 36.93 2.37
CA SER A 800 0.70 36.81 3.29
C SER A 800 1.83 37.73 2.84
N LYS A 801 2.42 38.48 3.79
CA LYS A 801 3.57 39.36 3.54
C LYS A 801 4.75 38.62 2.90
N GLN A 802 5.01 37.39 3.32
CA GLN A 802 6.04 36.52 2.73
C GLN A 802 5.76 36.22 1.25
N SER A 803 4.51 35.97 0.89
CA SER A 803 4.10 35.73 -0.50
C SER A 803 4.21 36.99 -1.35
N LEU A 804 3.85 38.16 -0.80
CA LEU A 804 4.00 39.44 -1.48
C LEU A 804 5.47 39.79 -1.73
N GLU A 805 6.33 39.64 -0.72
CA GLU A 805 7.78 39.84 -0.86
C GLU A 805 8.41 38.84 -1.85
N TYR A 806 7.97 37.58 -1.85
CA TYR A 806 8.41 36.58 -2.83
C TYR A 806 8.01 36.97 -4.25
N LEU A 807 6.77 37.39 -4.48
CA LEU A 807 6.29 37.84 -5.80
C LEU A 807 7.07 39.07 -6.29
N GLN A 808 7.33 40.04 -5.41
CA GLN A 808 8.15 41.22 -5.74
C GLN A 808 9.58 40.83 -6.13
N LYS A 809 10.22 39.89 -5.42
CA LYS A 809 11.54 39.34 -5.77
C LYS A 809 11.49 38.60 -7.11
N ARG A 810 10.52 37.69 -7.30
CA ARG A 810 10.36 36.89 -8.53
C ARG A 810 10.16 37.76 -9.77
N VAL A 811 9.47 38.91 -9.68
CA VAL A 811 9.36 39.87 -10.79
C VAL A 811 10.73 40.43 -11.22
N VAL A 812 11.65 40.68 -10.27
CA VAL A 812 13.03 41.10 -10.58
C VAL A 812 13.83 39.93 -11.18
N ASP A 813 13.69 38.73 -10.61
CA ASP A 813 14.37 37.52 -11.09
C ASP A 813 13.98 37.17 -12.53
N LEU A 814 12.68 37.17 -12.84
CA LEU A 814 12.15 37.02 -14.21
C LEU A 814 12.68 38.10 -15.16
N GLY A 815 12.91 39.32 -14.67
CA GLY A 815 13.55 40.40 -15.43
C GLY A 815 15.00 40.10 -15.80
N ASN A 816 15.72 39.37 -14.93
CA ASN A 816 17.09 38.92 -15.16
C ASN A 816 17.15 37.66 -16.02
N GLU A 817 16.30 36.66 -15.76
CA GLU A 817 16.14 35.45 -16.59
C GLU A 817 15.79 35.82 -18.04
N LYS A 818 14.85 36.74 -18.24
CA LYS A 818 14.46 37.27 -19.56
C LYS A 818 15.61 38.04 -20.24
N ARG A 819 16.60 38.55 -19.50
CA ARG A 819 17.83 39.13 -20.06
C ARG A 819 18.79 38.03 -20.50
N MET A 820 19.06 37.06 -19.62
CA MET A 820 19.94 35.91 -19.89
C MET A 820 19.44 35.10 -21.10
N GLN A 821 18.14 34.76 -21.14
CA GLN A 821 17.53 34.05 -22.27
C GLN A 821 17.62 34.85 -23.59
N ARG A 822 17.53 36.19 -23.55
CA ARG A 822 17.78 37.04 -24.72
C ARG A 822 19.24 37.02 -25.18
N GLU A 823 20.19 36.75 -24.30
CA GLU A 823 21.62 36.64 -24.64
C GLU A 823 21.98 35.25 -25.16
N ILE A 824 21.44 34.18 -24.55
CA ILE A 824 21.48 32.81 -25.08
C ILE A 824 20.86 32.76 -26.48
N TYR A 825 19.67 33.33 -26.68
CA TYR A 825 19.01 33.38 -27.99
C TYR A 825 19.83 34.15 -29.04
N LYS A 826 20.50 35.26 -28.66
CA LYS A 826 21.44 35.97 -29.55
C LYS A 826 22.67 35.12 -29.89
N ALA A 827 23.18 34.33 -28.96
CA ALA A 827 24.30 33.41 -29.21
C ALA A 827 23.87 32.27 -30.16
N ALA A 828 22.72 31.64 -29.91
CA ALA A 828 22.14 30.63 -30.78
C ALA A 828 21.86 31.17 -32.20
N GLN A 829 21.32 32.39 -32.34
CA GLN A 829 21.16 33.03 -33.66
C GLN A 829 22.50 33.27 -34.38
N LYS A 830 23.59 33.60 -33.66
CA LYS A 830 24.92 33.73 -34.25
C LYS A 830 25.46 32.38 -34.71
N GLN A 831 25.35 31.35 -33.86
CA GLN A 831 25.75 29.97 -34.20
C GLN A 831 24.96 29.44 -35.39
N HIS A 832 23.65 29.66 -35.46
CA HIS A 832 22.82 29.24 -36.59
C HIS A 832 23.24 29.93 -37.91
N LYS A 833 23.54 31.23 -37.88
CA LYS A 833 24.08 31.95 -39.04
C LYS A 833 25.46 31.43 -39.45
N GLN A 834 26.34 31.14 -38.50
CA GLN A 834 27.65 30.55 -38.73
C GLN A 834 27.51 29.16 -39.36
N LEU A 835 26.70 28.26 -38.79
CA LEU A 835 26.43 26.92 -39.33
C LEU A 835 25.82 26.96 -40.74
N ILE A 836 25.01 27.98 -41.08
CA ILE A 836 24.55 28.20 -42.45
C ILE A 836 25.70 28.61 -43.39
N GLN A 837 26.62 29.47 -42.94
CA GLN A 837 27.82 29.81 -43.71
C GLN A 837 28.73 28.60 -43.87
N ASP A 838 29.05 27.89 -42.79
CA ASP A 838 29.89 26.68 -42.80
C ASP A 838 29.29 25.60 -43.72
N LYS A 839 27.96 25.42 -43.72
CA LYS A 839 27.23 24.51 -44.63
C LYS A 839 27.33 24.95 -46.10
N ARG A 840 27.37 26.26 -46.39
CA ARG A 840 27.61 26.78 -47.75
C ARG A 840 29.07 26.61 -48.16
N GLU A 841 30.01 26.97 -47.30
CA GLU A 841 31.43 26.79 -47.54
C GLU A 841 31.81 25.32 -47.71
N MET A 842 31.24 24.41 -46.90
CA MET A 842 31.48 22.99 -47.00
C MET A 842 30.90 22.41 -48.29
N LYS A 843 29.72 22.86 -48.75
CA LYS A 843 29.23 22.55 -50.10
C LYS A 843 30.20 23.01 -51.20
N ILE A 844 30.72 24.23 -51.11
CA ILE A 844 31.72 24.75 -52.08
C ILE A 844 33.05 23.98 -51.99
N LYS A 845 33.47 23.56 -50.79
CA LYS A 845 34.67 22.72 -50.58
C LYS A 845 34.46 21.31 -51.16
N ILE A 846 33.27 20.73 -51.01
CA ILE A 846 32.87 19.44 -51.62
C ILE A 846 32.88 19.55 -53.14
N GLN A 847 32.19 20.55 -53.72
CA GLN A 847 32.18 20.77 -55.18
C GLN A 847 33.60 20.94 -55.74
N LYS A 848 34.46 21.74 -55.09
CA LYS A 848 35.87 21.90 -55.47
C LYS A 848 36.72 20.65 -55.30
N LEU A 849 36.30 19.67 -54.49
CA LEU A 849 36.95 18.37 -54.37
C LEU A 849 36.40 17.38 -55.42
N GLU A 850 35.11 17.42 -55.72
CA GLU A 850 34.48 16.67 -56.82
C GLU A 850 35.06 17.10 -58.18
N GLU A 851 35.16 18.41 -58.44
CA GLU A 851 35.85 19.00 -59.59
C GLU A 851 37.29 18.49 -59.69
N LYS A 852 38.09 18.57 -58.61
CA LYS A 852 39.48 18.09 -58.60
C LYS A 852 39.59 16.58 -58.81
N CYS A 853 38.68 15.79 -58.24
CA CYS A 853 38.63 14.35 -58.46
C CYS A 853 38.29 14.05 -59.93
N ASN A 854 37.31 14.74 -60.51
CA ASN A 854 36.95 14.62 -61.92
C ASN A 854 38.13 15.00 -62.83
N ASP A 855 38.81 16.12 -62.55
CA ASP A 855 40.03 16.55 -63.24
C ASP A 855 41.14 15.50 -63.19
N LEU A 856 41.40 14.91 -62.03
CA LEU A 856 42.40 13.88 -61.83
C LEU A 856 42.01 12.56 -62.52
N MET A 857 40.72 12.20 -62.54
CA MET A 857 40.22 11.04 -63.27
C MET A 857 40.33 11.24 -64.79
N MET A 858 39.95 12.42 -65.31
CA MET A 858 40.12 12.76 -66.73
C MET A 858 41.60 12.74 -67.13
N LYS A 859 42.50 13.33 -66.32
CA LYS A 859 43.96 13.34 -66.58
C LYS A 859 44.61 11.95 -66.49
N LYS A 860 44.05 11.02 -65.71
CA LYS A 860 44.62 9.68 -65.47
C LYS A 860 44.00 8.57 -66.33
N PHE A 861 42.74 8.70 -66.72
CA PHE A 861 41.97 7.65 -67.41
C PHE A 861 41.30 8.13 -68.72
N GLY A 862 41.40 9.41 -69.08
CA GLY A 862 40.79 10.00 -70.29
C GLY A 862 39.26 10.14 -70.23
N ARG A 863 38.62 9.64 -69.17
CA ARG A 863 37.18 9.64 -68.92
C ARG A 863 36.90 9.65 -67.41
N LEU A 864 35.68 10.03 -67.02
CA LEU A 864 35.20 9.80 -65.65
C LEU A 864 34.97 8.29 -65.44
N VAL A 865 35.34 7.77 -64.27
CA VAL A 865 35.24 6.34 -63.94
C VAL A 865 34.82 6.20 -62.47
N ASP A 866 33.92 5.27 -62.17
CA ASP A 866 33.63 4.89 -60.78
C ASP A 866 34.88 4.26 -60.15
N PHE A 867 35.49 5.01 -59.23
CA PHE A 867 36.72 4.61 -58.54
C PHE A 867 36.48 3.50 -57.51
N GLU A 868 35.27 3.37 -56.95
CA GLU A 868 34.93 2.27 -56.04
C GLU A 868 34.79 0.96 -56.83
N ALA A 869 34.09 1.00 -57.97
CA ALA A 869 34.01 -0.12 -58.89
C ALA A 869 35.39 -0.56 -59.40
N VAL A 870 36.28 0.39 -59.76
CA VAL A 870 37.66 0.07 -60.14
C VAL A 870 38.43 -0.57 -58.99
N GLN A 871 38.36 -0.04 -57.77
CA GLN A 871 39.04 -0.64 -56.61
C GLN A 871 38.58 -2.07 -56.34
N ALA A 872 37.28 -2.35 -56.48
CA ALA A 872 36.70 -3.68 -56.29
C ALA A 872 37.14 -4.74 -57.33
N HIS A 873 37.61 -4.31 -58.51
CA HIS A 873 37.99 -5.16 -59.65
C HIS A 873 39.49 -5.12 -60.01
N THR A 874 40.35 -4.60 -59.13
CA THR A 874 41.79 -4.41 -59.38
C THR A 874 42.59 -5.69 -59.74
N VAL A 875 42.08 -6.88 -59.43
CA VAL A 875 42.66 -8.17 -59.85
C VAL A 875 41.54 -9.10 -60.31
N HIS A 876 41.62 -9.62 -61.53
CA HIS A 876 40.66 -10.64 -62.01
C HIS A 876 41.05 -12.04 -61.48
N ILE A 877 40.88 -12.23 -60.16
CA ILE A 877 41.31 -13.41 -59.40
C ILE A 877 40.85 -14.73 -60.03
N GLY A 878 39.65 -14.76 -60.63
CA GLY A 878 39.16 -15.92 -61.37
C GLY A 878 40.02 -16.31 -62.58
N MET A 879 40.58 -15.34 -63.32
CA MET A 879 41.48 -15.61 -64.44
C MET A 879 42.84 -16.11 -63.96
N GLU A 880 43.36 -15.59 -62.85
CA GLU A 880 44.62 -16.10 -62.30
C GLU A 880 44.45 -17.54 -61.76
N LYS A 881 43.32 -17.83 -61.08
CA LYS A 881 42.98 -19.21 -60.68
C LYS A 881 42.84 -20.14 -61.87
N LEU A 882 42.13 -19.73 -62.93
CA LEU A 882 42.02 -20.49 -64.18
C LEU A 882 43.38 -20.74 -64.84
N LYS A 883 44.29 -19.76 -64.85
CA LYS A 883 45.66 -19.96 -65.35
C LYS A 883 46.45 -20.98 -64.54
N VAL A 884 46.31 -21.00 -63.22
CA VAL A 884 46.98 -22.02 -62.39
C VAL A 884 46.36 -23.40 -62.60
N GLN A 885 45.03 -23.51 -62.73
CA GLN A 885 44.35 -24.76 -63.08
C GLN A 885 44.76 -25.29 -64.46
N ILE A 886 44.98 -24.39 -65.44
CA ILE A 886 45.55 -24.75 -66.74
C ILE A 886 46.97 -25.28 -66.57
N MET A 887 47.83 -24.61 -65.79
CA MET A 887 49.20 -25.10 -65.52
C MET A 887 49.24 -26.45 -64.76
N GLU A 888 48.31 -26.68 -63.83
CA GLU A 888 48.13 -27.98 -63.15
C GLU A 888 47.78 -29.08 -64.15
N LYS A 889 46.82 -28.80 -65.05
CA LYS A 889 46.43 -29.76 -66.10
C LYS A 889 47.54 -29.96 -67.13
N GLU A 890 48.22 -28.92 -67.58
CA GLU A 890 49.41 -29.02 -68.45
C GLU A 890 50.50 -29.87 -67.79
N TYR A 891 50.71 -29.75 -66.48
CA TYR A 891 51.67 -30.57 -65.74
C TYR A 891 51.25 -32.04 -65.66
N GLU A 892 49.99 -32.35 -65.34
CA GLU A 892 49.43 -33.71 -65.39
C GLU A 892 49.62 -34.34 -66.78
N HIS A 893 49.16 -33.66 -67.83
CA HIS A 893 49.30 -34.13 -69.22
C HIS A 893 50.78 -34.28 -69.60
N SER A 894 51.69 -33.44 -69.10
CA SER A 894 53.13 -33.58 -69.36
C SER A 894 53.73 -34.85 -68.75
N GLN A 895 53.28 -35.26 -67.56
CA GLN A 895 53.69 -36.54 -66.94
C GLN A 895 53.15 -37.74 -67.72
N GLU A 896 51.90 -37.68 -68.18
CA GLU A 896 51.33 -38.71 -69.05
C GLU A 896 52.10 -38.81 -70.37
N LEU A 897 52.43 -37.67 -70.98
CA LEU A 897 53.18 -37.60 -72.23
C LEU A 897 54.64 -38.05 -72.06
N GLN A 898 55.23 -37.96 -70.86
CA GLN A 898 56.48 -38.65 -70.52
C GLN A 898 56.31 -40.17 -70.50
N LYS A 899 55.31 -40.71 -69.78
CA LYS A 899 55.01 -42.16 -69.75
C LYS A 899 54.77 -42.72 -71.16
N TRP A 900 54.07 -41.97 -72.03
CA TRP A 900 53.88 -42.32 -73.44
C TRP A 900 55.18 -42.28 -74.25
N LYS A 901 56.07 -41.31 -74.01
CA LYS A 901 57.40 -41.25 -74.66
C LYS A 901 58.30 -42.43 -74.26
N GLU A 902 58.27 -42.83 -72.99
CA GLU A 902 58.96 -44.04 -72.50
C GLU A 902 58.42 -45.29 -73.20
N ARG A 903 57.09 -45.44 -73.26
CA ARG A 903 56.42 -46.53 -73.97
C ARG A 903 56.76 -46.58 -75.47
N ILE A 904 56.90 -45.43 -76.12
CA ILE A 904 57.34 -45.32 -77.52
C ILE A 904 58.81 -45.70 -77.68
N LEU A 905 59.69 -45.32 -76.75
CA LEU A 905 61.09 -45.70 -76.75
C LEU A 905 61.27 -47.22 -76.64
N ASP A 906 60.53 -47.89 -75.77
CA ASP A 906 60.53 -49.35 -75.66
C ASP A 906 60.14 -50.03 -76.98
N LEU A 907 59.05 -49.58 -77.60
CA LEU A 907 58.59 -50.09 -78.90
C LEU A 907 59.63 -49.82 -80.02
N GLN A 908 60.27 -48.65 -80.02
CA GLN A 908 61.37 -48.33 -80.95
C GLN A 908 62.63 -49.16 -80.71
N GLN A 909 62.87 -49.66 -79.49
CA GLN A 909 63.93 -50.64 -79.24
C GLN A 909 63.55 -52.03 -79.77
N GLN A 910 62.30 -52.46 -79.59
CA GLN A 910 61.80 -53.73 -80.13
C GLN A 910 61.87 -53.76 -81.67
N VAL A 911 61.41 -52.71 -82.35
CA VAL A 911 61.52 -52.60 -83.82
C VAL A 911 62.98 -52.62 -84.27
N ARG A 912 63.89 -51.89 -83.59
CA ARG A 912 65.33 -51.92 -83.93
C ARG A 912 65.96 -53.31 -83.77
N LYS A 913 65.58 -54.10 -82.75
CA LYS A 913 66.03 -55.49 -82.61
C LYS A 913 65.61 -56.34 -83.82
N LEU A 914 64.31 -56.31 -84.16
CA LEU A 914 63.76 -57.04 -85.32
C LEU A 914 64.38 -56.59 -86.66
N THR A 915 64.66 -55.29 -86.81
CA THR A 915 65.36 -54.78 -88.01
C THR A 915 66.79 -55.33 -88.08
N ASN A 916 67.56 -55.27 -86.99
CA ASN A 916 68.93 -55.81 -86.95
C ASN A 916 68.97 -57.33 -87.21
N GLU A 917 68.00 -58.09 -86.70
CA GLU A 917 67.84 -59.52 -86.98
C GLU A 917 67.59 -59.79 -88.48
N ASN A 918 66.72 -59.01 -89.12
CA ASN A 918 66.50 -59.11 -90.56
C ASN A 918 67.72 -58.69 -91.38
N THR A 919 68.44 -57.63 -91.00
CA THR A 919 69.69 -57.22 -91.66
C THR A 919 70.77 -58.31 -91.53
N SER A 920 70.86 -58.97 -90.37
CA SER A 920 71.77 -60.11 -90.16
C SER A 920 71.43 -61.30 -91.07
N LYS A 921 70.15 -61.64 -91.22
CA LYS A 921 69.68 -62.67 -92.18
C LYS A 921 69.98 -62.27 -93.63
N LEU A 922 69.85 -61.00 -93.98
CA LEU A 922 70.19 -60.48 -95.32
C LEU A 922 71.70 -60.62 -95.59
N GLN A 923 72.55 -60.28 -94.62
CA GLN A 923 74.01 -60.49 -94.67
C GLN A 923 74.41 -61.98 -94.67
N GLN A 924 73.56 -62.90 -94.21
CA GLN A 924 73.76 -64.34 -94.42
C GLN A 924 73.42 -64.72 -95.87
N LEU A 925 72.33 -64.18 -96.41
CA LEU A 925 71.89 -64.37 -97.79
C LEU A 925 72.94 -63.88 -98.82
N ASP A 926 73.52 -62.70 -98.61
CA ASP A 926 74.59 -62.16 -99.48
C ASP A 926 75.85 -63.05 -99.45
N ARG A 927 76.19 -63.64 -98.30
CA ARG A 927 77.31 -64.60 -98.18
C ARG A 927 77.02 -65.89 -98.96
N PHE A 928 75.79 -66.41 -98.92
CA PHE A 928 75.40 -67.54 -99.76
C PHE A 928 75.40 -67.17 -101.26
N TYR A 929 75.07 -65.92 -101.61
CA TYR A 929 75.12 -65.45 -103.00
C TYR A 929 76.56 -65.38 -103.53
N LEU A 930 77.52 -64.89 -102.72
CA LEU A 930 78.94 -64.90 -103.05
C LEU A 930 79.49 -66.33 -103.18
N GLN A 931 79.14 -67.24 -102.26
CA GLN A 931 79.49 -68.66 -102.38
C GLN A 931 78.92 -69.30 -103.65
N LYS A 932 77.70 -68.94 -104.05
CA LYS A 932 77.11 -69.37 -105.32
C LYS A 932 77.92 -68.86 -106.52
N GLN A 933 78.34 -67.60 -106.54
CA GLN A 933 79.17 -67.07 -107.62
C GLN A 933 80.56 -67.73 -107.67
N GLU A 934 81.16 -68.07 -106.53
CA GLU A 934 82.38 -68.90 -106.49
C GLU A 934 82.17 -70.31 -107.08
N LEU A 935 81.01 -70.92 -106.88
CA LEU A 935 80.69 -72.22 -107.48
C LEU A 935 80.35 -72.12 -108.97
N GLU A 936 79.67 -71.06 -109.41
CA GLU A 936 79.36 -70.80 -110.82
C GLU A 936 80.64 -70.49 -111.62
N THR A 937 81.60 -69.77 -111.05
CA THR A 937 82.92 -69.53 -111.67
C THR A 937 83.77 -70.81 -111.72
N LYS A 938 83.78 -71.64 -110.68
CA LYS A 938 84.43 -72.97 -110.69
C LYS A 938 83.78 -73.93 -111.73
N LEU A 939 82.47 -73.80 -111.97
CA LEU A 939 81.76 -74.53 -113.03
C LEU A 939 82.00 -73.97 -114.44
N ALA A 940 82.33 -72.68 -114.57
CA ALA A 940 82.75 -72.10 -115.85
C ALA A 940 84.14 -72.63 -116.27
N SER A 941 85.11 -72.61 -115.34
CA SER A 941 86.46 -73.14 -115.60
C SER A 941 86.50 -74.65 -115.92
N LEU A 942 85.43 -75.40 -115.65
CA LEU A 942 85.28 -76.82 -116.01
C LEU A 942 84.55 -77.05 -117.34
N LYS A 943 84.18 -75.98 -118.08
CA LYS A 943 83.48 -76.07 -119.37
C LYS A 943 84.31 -75.66 -120.59
N ASP A 944 85.40 -74.93 -120.40
CA ASP A 944 86.22 -74.44 -121.52
C ASP A 944 87.21 -75.48 -122.07
N ASP A 945 87.48 -76.58 -121.34
CA ASP A 945 88.54 -77.55 -121.65
C ASP A 945 88.21 -78.58 -122.76
N LEU A 946 86.95 -78.75 -123.18
CA LEU A 946 86.59 -79.67 -124.29
C LEU A 946 85.40 -79.18 -125.15
N GLY A 947 85.70 -78.78 -126.39
CA GLY A 947 84.75 -78.93 -127.51
C GLY A 947 84.48 -77.72 -128.41
N VAL A 948 85.46 -77.27 -129.20
CA VAL A 948 85.21 -76.42 -130.39
C VAL A 948 85.96 -76.94 -131.62
N GLU A 949 85.64 -78.15 -132.07
CA GLU A 949 85.77 -78.51 -133.48
C GLU A 949 84.46 -78.17 -134.23
N LEU A 950 84.53 -77.09 -135.02
CA LEU A 950 83.73 -76.74 -136.20
C LEU A 950 82.26 -77.20 -136.35
N GLN A 951 81.36 -76.22 -136.27
CA GLN A 951 80.29 -75.91 -137.25
C GLN A 951 79.26 -76.99 -137.69
N GLY A 952 78.03 -76.85 -137.18
CA GLY A 952 76.79 -77.43 -137.73
C GLY A 952 75.78 -77.71 -136.61
N ILE A 953 74.45 -77.48 -136.71
CA ILE A 953 73.56 -77.17 -137.84
C ILE A 953 72.46 -76.18 -137.36
N ARG A 954 71.99 -75.25 -138.21
CA ARG A 954 70.76 -74.47 -137.97
C ARG A 954 69.53 -75.19 -138.55
N SER A 955 68.49 -75.51 -137.77
CA SER A 955 67.13 -75.78 -138.33
C SER A 955 65.94 -75.90 -137.36
N THR A 956 66.15 -76.02 -136.05
CA THR A 956 65.11 -76.42 -135.08
C THR A 956 64.13 -75.31 -134.71
N ASP A 957 64.63 -74.16 -134.27
CA ASP A 957 63.86 -73.23 -133.43
C ASP A 957 62.73 -72.53 -134.20
N ILE A 958 62.92 -72.37 -135.52
CA ILE A 958 61.91 -71.83 -136.45
C ILE A 958 60.68 -72.75 -136.52
N LYS A 959 60.85 -74.08 -136.35
CA LYS A 959 59.74 -75.06 -136.32
C LYS A 959 59.01 -75.05 -134.97
N GLU A 960 59.70 -74.76 -133.87
CA GLU A 960 59.08 -74.66 -132.56
C GLU A 960 58.21 -73.40 -132.43
N LYS A 961 58.68 -72.27 -132.97
CA LYS A 961 57.88 -71.02 -132.99
C LYS A 961 56.53 -71.21 -133.72
N ALA A 962 56.53 -71.85 -134.89
CA ALA A 962 55.31 -72.16 -135.64
C ALA A 962 54.38 -73.17 -134.91
N ARG A 963 54.95 -74.12 -134.16
CA ARG A 963 54.18 -75.02 -133.28
C ARG A 963 53.50 -74.26 -132.13
N LEU A 964 54.17 -73.31 -131.50
CA LEU A 964 53.62 -72.52 -130.39
C LEU A 964 52.48 -71.60 -130.83
N GLU A 965 52.61 -70.91 -131.97
CA GLU A 965 51.52 -70.10 -132.55
C GLU A 965 50.29 -70.95 -132.92
N SER A 966 50.49 -72.21 -133.35
CA SER A 966 49.42 -73.16 -133.59
C SER A 966 48.75 -73.64 -132.28
N ARG A 967 49.52 -73.80 -131.21
CA ARG A 967 49.04 -74.18 -129.87
C ARG A 967 48.17 -73.09 -129.26
N LEU A 968 48.55 -71.82 -129.43
CA LEU A 968 47.75 -70.66 -128.99
C LEU A 968 46.36 -70.62 -129.64
N LYS A 969 46.24 -71.04 -130.91
CA LYS A 969 44.95 -71.14 -131.61
C LYS A 969 44.06 -72.29 -131.10
N HIS A 970 44.64 -73.38 -130.59
CA HIS A 970 43.87 -74.42 -129.88
C HIS A 970 43.39 -73.93 -128.51
N MET A 971 44.25 -73.28 -127.72
CA MET A 971 43.86 -72.74 -126.40
C MET A 971 42.73 -71.69 -126.48
N ALA A 972 42.64 -70.95 -127.59
CA ALA A 972 41.53 -70.04 -127.89
C ALA A 972 40.20 -70.77 -128.19
N HIS A 973 40.23 -72.05 -128.56
CA HIS A 973 39.06 -72.91 -128.75
C HIS A 973 38.66 -73.62 -127.44
N ASP A 974 39.64 -74.14 -126.69
CA ASP A 974 39.44 -74.77 -125.39
C ASP A 974 38.81 -73.79 -124.37
N THR A 975 39.18 -72.51 -124.43
CA THR A 975 38.59 -71.44 -123.61
C THR A 975 37.16 -71.03 -124.03
N ALA A 976 36.63 -71.55 -125.15
CA ALA A 976 35.21 -71.51 -125.46
C ALA A 976 34.47 -72.70 -124.81
N LEU A 977 35.01 -73.92 -124.90
CA LEU A 977 34.43 -75.12 -124.27
C LEU A 977 34.37 -75.01 -122.74
N LEU A 978 35.43 -74.51 -122.10
CA LEU A 978 35.45 -74.25 -120.65
C LEU A 978 34.46 -73.14 -120.22
N ARG A 979 33.94 -72.33 -121.17
CA ARG A 979 32.84 -71.39 -120.91
C ARG A 979 31.45 -72.03 -121.06
N GLU A 980 31.34 -73.21 -121.67
CA GLU A 980 30.14 -74.04 -121.62
C GLU A 980 30.11 -74.89 -120.33
N GLU A 981 31.28 -75.37 -119.86
CA GLU A 981 31.38 -76.13 -118.59
C GLU A 981 31.10 -75.29 -117.32
N ILE A 982 31.12 -73.95 -117.43
CA ILE A 982 30.58 -73.00 -116.42
C ILE A 982 29.21 -73.43 -115.87
N ASN A 983 28.40 -74.10 -116.69
CA ASN A 983 27.00 -74.41 -116.41
C ASN A 983 26.76 -75.64 -115.52
N LEU A 984 27.79 -76.45 -115.20
CA LEU A 984 27.59 -77.74 -114.50
C LEU A 984 28.08 -77.81 -113.05
N LEU A 985 29.31 -77.37 -112.74
CA LEU A 985 29.97 -77.71 -111.46
C LEU A 985 30.00 -76.61 -110.40
N ARG A 986 29.23 -75.53 -110.56
CA ARG A 986 29.22 -74.37 -109.64
C ARG A 986 28.44 -74.61 -108.32
N ARG A 987 28.42 -75.85 -107.80
CA ARG A 987 27.72 -76.26 -106.57
C ARG A 987 28.63 -77.04 -105.61
N LYS A 988 28.83 -76.45 -104.43
CA LYS A 988 29.18 -77.07 -103.11
C LYS A 988 30.59 -77.68 -102.88
N ASP A 989 31.12 -77.28 -101.72
CA ASP A 989 31.81 -78.06 -100.68
C ASP A 989 33.05 -78.92 -101.02
N GLY A 990 34.20 -78.68 -100.34
CA GLY A 990 35.12 -79.76 -99.95
C GLY A 990 36.65 -79.58 -100.03
N CYS A 991 37.27 -79.45 -98.85
CA CYS A 991 38.49 -80.16 -98.38
C CYS A 991 39.83 -80.24 -99.17
N LEU A 992 40.90 -79.82 -98.46
CA LEU A 992 42.14 -80.57 -98.13
C LEU A 992 43.06 -81.16 -99.23
N ARG A 993 44.38 -80.93 -99.08
CA ARG A 993 45.31 -81.94 -98.48
C ARG A 993 46.72 -81.40 -98.17
N ASN A 994 47.38 -82.05 -97.21
CA ASN A 994 48.78 -81.84 -96.80
C ASN A 994 49.70 -82.94 -97.37
N LEU A 995 51.02 -82.74 -97.35
CA LEU A 995 52.09 -83.73 -97.01
C LEU A 995 53.45 -82.95 -96.97
N THR A 996 54.22 -82.74 -95.89
CA THR A 996 54.96 -83.56 -94.88
C THR A 996 56.30 -84.22 -95.27
N LEU A 997 57.20 -84.28 -94.26
CA LEU A 997 58.37 -85.17 -94.04
C LEU A 997 59.74 -84.90 -94.73
N LEU A 998 60.77 -84.60 -93.93
CA LEU A 998 61.75 -85.60 -93.43
C LEU A 998 62.68 -85.02 -92.32
N SER A 999 63.53 -85.87 -91.70
CA SER A 999 64.15 -85.63 -90.36
C SER A 999 65.62 -86.10 -90.25
N ARG A 1000 66.37 -85.58 -89.24
CA ARG A 1000 67.45 -86.21 -88.41
C ARG A 1000 68.00 -85.16 -87.40
N GLU A 1001 68.26 -85.40 -86.11
CA GLU A 1001 69.10 -86.41 -85.39
C GLU A 1001 70.61 -86.03 -85.46
N ASP A 1002 71.41 -85.92 -84.37
CA ASP A 1002 71.25 -86.37 -82.97
C ASP A 1002 72.00 -85.54 -81.89
N GLU A 1003 71.49 -85.63 -80.64
CA GLU A 1003 72.11 -85.58 -79.27
C GLU A 1003 73.09 -84.44 -78.85
N HIS A 1004 73.21 -84.00 -77.58
CA HIS A 1004 72.96 -84.51 -76.20
C HIS A 1004 72.95 -83.26 -75.24
N LEU A 1005 72.56 -83.14 -73.96
CA LEU A 1005 71.83 -83.92 -72.91
C LEU A 1005 71.46 -82.96 -71.72
N PHE A 1006 70.92 -83.50 -70.60
CA PHE A 1006 70.90 -83.01 -69.19
C PHE A 1006 69.98 -81.87 -68.67
N LEU A 1007 68.69 -82.24 -68.44
CA LEU A 1007 67.84 -82.05 -67.22
C LEU A 1007 67.11 -80.72 -66.83
N HIS A 1008 66.15 -80.87 -65.89
CA HIS A 1008 64.92 -80.12 -65.53
C HIS A 1008 64.57 -80.36 -64.02
N PRO A 1009 63.46 -79.87 -63.38
CA PRO A 1009 62.51 -78.75 -63.60
C PRO A 1009 62.60 -77.69 -62.45
N SER A 1010 61.71 -77.30 -61.49
CA SER A 1010 60.25 -77.35 -61.10
C SER A 1010 60.05 -76.54 -59.78
N SER A 1011 58.88 -76.07 -59.27
CA SER A 1011 57.59 -75.53 -59.81
C SER A 1011 56.61 -75.08 -58.67
N LEU A 1012 55.57 -74.28 -58.99
CA LEU A 1012 54.23 -74.13 -58.32
C LEU A 1012 54.00 -73.30 -57.00
N LYS A 1013 52.78 -72.70 -56.93
CA LYS A 1013 51.90 -72.24 -55.79
C LYS A 1013 51.86 -70.80 -55.23
N ASP A 1014 50.67 -70.17 -55.41
CA ASP A 1014 49.61 -69.77 -54.44
C ASP A 1014 49.85 -68.96 -53.12
N SER A 1015 48.86 -68.07 -52.86
CA SER A 1015 48.48 -67.35 -51.62
C SER A 1015 49.56 -66.44 -50.96
N GLU A 1016 49.31 -65.58 -49.95
CA GLU A 1016 48.14 -65.35 -49.08
C GLU A 1016 48.11 -63.89 -48.55
N ALA A 1017 47.09 -63.51 -47.75
CA ALA A 1017 47.07 -62.27 -46.98
C ALA A 1017 47.23 -62.56 -45.47
N PRO A 1018 47.79 -61.63 -44.68
CA PRO A 1018 47.26 -61.43 -43.33
C PRO A 1018 47.17 -59.95 -42.90
N ALA A 1019 46.57 -59.73 -41.72
CA ALA A 1019 46.36 -58.41 -41.10
C ALA A 1019 47.12 -58.27 -39.76
N GLY A 1020 47.21 -57.03 -39.26
CA GLY A 1020 47.85 -56.64 -37.99
C GLY A 1020 48.74 -55.40 -38.15
N SER A 1021 48.94 -54.53 -37.16
CA SER A 1021 48.32 -54.42 -35.83
C SER A 1021 48.52 -53.01 -35.21
N PHE A 1022 47.79 -52.74 -34.12
CA PHE A 1022 47.98 -51.72 -33.06
C PHE A 1022 49.46 -51.47 -32.62
N PRO A 1023 49.81 -50.45 -31.77
CA PRO A 1023 48.96 -49.66 -30.84
C PRO A 1023 49.30 -48.14 -30.66
N VAL A 1024 48.67 -47.48 -29.67
CA VAL A 1024 49.06 -46.19 -29.00
C VAL A 1024 48.88 -44.90 -29.86
N LEU A 1025 48.38 -43.76 -29.35
CA LEU A 1025 48.06 -43.30 -27.99
C LEU A 1025 46.62 -42.72 -27.92
#